data_AF-A0AAX7V1M4-F1
#
_entry.id   AF-A0AAX7V1M4-F1
#
_cell.length_a   1.000
_cell.length_b   1.000
_cell.length_c   1.000
_cell.angle_alpha   90.00
_cell.angle_beta   90.00
_cell.angle_gamma   90.00
#
_symmetry.space_group_name_H-M   'P 1'
#
loop_
_entity.id
_entity.type
_entity.pdbx_description
1 polymer ?
#
loop_
_entity_poly.entity_id
_entity_poly.type
_entity_poly.pdbx_seq_one_letter_code
_entity_poly.pdbx_strand_id
1 'polypeptide(L)'
;MAGSQWELPPELCCRPMAFVALTGLDVVYNAVHRAIWDAFCANRRADRVPISFKVLPGDHEYPKCRTKRTSYEWYIPKGILKTGWMNKHLNLVPALVVLFYELDWDDPQWKEKQSECATKVEIVRTSLQGRNTKVAVVLIQKKTPLPPGEDLVASERAQALCHACDLSGKSLFVLPHTDHLVGYIIRLENAFYEHAQTYYYTEIRRVKSHKEFLNKTTHQLLFVRHQFKIAFFSELKQDTQNALKYYRTAYSLVHELRSHETNMLEIKTMAGFINYKICRLCFQHNTPLDAIAQFRKHIDLCKKKIGSAELAFEHSAWMSKQFQSFGELFDEAIKLGLTAIQTQNPGFYYQQAACYSQDRKQLAQQLCQVSNDHIAYQTHYPSPDPLDTQSAGLDFYGQRPWRQGQQSIDPPDAEKEKTGILALQIKERDVPHSELIIALLSNAVAQFKKYKCPRMKSHLMVQMGEEYYHAKDYTKALKLLDYVMCDYRTERWWGLLTAILTTALRCAYLMASIKDYVIYCMELLGRASTLKEEQKSRIERNLIKVLTNEVPDAEPECDPSSVTAARSLWNDRMALAGSNELTIEVQDYIPFIQCKAKFQSPSFHVDQPVQLQVFLRADCPHPVSFSKLAVSLSNQEYNQWCVAEWSGQEAMSLLPGKTTCYNFSFVAKTEDVGKKIEMTGIEVMLGGDSGRCVFVSWRGAGGDAASAHEALQASRCSRRWGRNIEARQELDWDSLTMQHSTMIISRVPKISVQLSHQPPALTNEMYCIKLTVQSQEEAMAKDVKLTAGLKPGQDANLGQTTHVTLDGSKFCDDSAPSLLPDVPLGELKPGEKLEKCVFVKCVSTGPRVFLFHVAYGIDTTVEGRQIMCKCHKDETVTIETLVPFEVSVKFVSTKFEPLDRVSVDIPFLLMTDIVSSSPWPLLLTSSSLQLLTVTSNTPQLQSQLQEVVLQTGECASECFCLRCPPQTSINNTVATGQYLISWRSPDSPLIQTIVSLPHVVLEMVPLYIHADLPSFGRVRESLPVRYHIENRTALVQEVEMAVEPSDAFMFSGLKQVRLRILPSSEQEMLYNYYPLMAGYQTLPQLNISLPRCPNFGTQALKRFLPQRIFVKPQGRQLDDASIAAA
;
A
#
# COMPACT_ATOMS: atom_id res chain seq x y z
N MET A 1 51.20 -3.10 -12.72
CA MET A 1 50.63 -4.41 -13.10
C MET A 1 50.63 -4.46 -14.61
N ALA A 2 51.45 -5.30 -15.22
CA ALA A 2 51.32 -5.60 -16.64
C ALA A 2 49.93 -6.21 -16.85
N GLY A 3 49.12 -5.63 -17.74
CA GLY A 3 47.77 -6.12 -18.02
C GLY A 3 47.82 -7.62 -18.33
N SER A 4 46.81 -8.36 -17.86
CA SER A 4 46.73 -9.79 -18.13
C SER A 4 46.80 -10.03 -19.65
N GLN A 5 47.49 -11.07 -20.10
CA GLN A 5 47.67 -11.41 -21.53
C GLN A 5 46.32 -11.49 -22.31
N TRP A 6 45.21 -11.60 -21.59
CA TRP A 6 43.85 -11.76 -22.09
C TRP A 6 43.05 -10.46 -22.18
N GLU A 7 43.59 -9.34 -21.68
CA GLU A 7 42.95 -8.04 -21.82
C GLU A 7 42.87 -7.60 -23.28
N LEU A 8 41.73 -7.04 -23.66
CA LEU A 8 41.55 -6.45 -24.97
C LEU A 8 42.38 -5.16 -25.06
N PRO A 9 43.11 -4.92 -26.15
CA PRO A 9 43.89 -3.69 -26.32
C PRO A 9 42.98 -2.46 -26.21
N PRO A 10 43.41 -1.38 -25.51
CA PRO A 10 42.60 -0.17 -25.36
C PRO A 10 42.25 0.46 -26.72
N GLU A 11 43.13 0.31 -27.72
CA GLU A 11 42.91 0.74 -29.09
C GLU A 11 41.74 0.00 -29.78
N LEU A 12 41.46 -1.24 -29.37
CA LEU A 12 40.34 -2.02 -29.88
C LEU A 12 39.02 -1.60 -29.20
N CYS A 13 39.06 -1.34 -27.90
CA CYS A 13 37.90 -0.99 -27.08
C CYS A 13 37.42 0.45 -27.28
N CYS A 14 38.31 1.38 -27.66
CA CYS A 14 37.92 2.76 -27.92
C CYS A 14 36.99 2.88 -29.14
N ARG A 15 36.16 3.94 -29.20
CA ARG A 15 35.44 4.30 -30.43
C ARG A 15 36.45 4.95 -31.39
N PRO A 16 36.74 4.38 -32.57
CA PRO A 16 37.69 4.99 -33.49
C PRO A 16 37.18 6.36 -33.97
N MET A 17 37.99 7.40 -33.75
CA MET A 17 37.70 8.77 -34.16
C MET A 17 38.78 9.25 -35.13
N ALA A 18 38.39 10.12 -36.07
CA ALA A 18 39.33 10.68 -37.04
C ALA A 18 40.40 11.50 -36.32
N PHE A 19 41.69 11.21 -36.50
CA PHE A 19 42.75 11.95 -35.82
C PHE A 19 43.15 13.21 -36.61
N VAL A 20 43.03 14.39 -36.00
CA VAL A 20 43.43 15.68 -36.56
C VAL A 20 44.45 16.34 -35.62
N ALA A 21 45.58 16.74 -36.17
CA ALA A 21 46.61 17.47 -35.43
C ALA A 21 46.44 18.97 -35.67
N LEU A 22 46.48 19.76 -34.60
CA LEU A 22 46.48 21.22 -34.67
C LEU A 22 47.90 21.69 -34.36
N THR A 23 48.42 22.62 -35.15
CA THR A 23 49.76 23.19 -34.96
C THR A 23 49.73 24.70 -35.15
N GLY A 24 50.73 25.42 -34.64
CA GLY A 24 50.76 26.89 -34.65
C GLY A 24 49.96 27.57 -33.53
N LEU A 25 49.32 26.80 -32.63
CA LEU A 25 48.65 27.32 -31.44
C LEU A 25 49.59 27.26 -30.22
N ASP A 26 49.89 28.42 -29.63
CA ASP A 26 50.55 28.53 -28.33
C ASP A 26 49.52 28.52 -27.20
N VAL A 27 49.18 27.33 -26.72
CA VAL A 27 48.20 27.14 -25.65
C VAL A 27 48.73 27.47 -24.26
N VAL A 28 50.03 27.81 -24.12
CA VAL A 28 50.66 28.08 -22.82
C VAL A 28 50.71 29.58 -22.54
N TYR A 29 51.11 30.38 -23.53
CA TYR A 29 51.36 31.82 -23.33
C TYR A 29 50.37 32.75 -24.07
N ASN A 30 49.59 32.25 -25.03
CA ASN A 30 48.62 33.08 -25.77
C ASN A 30 47.17 32.74 -25.38
N ALA A 31 46.47 33.71 -24.77
CA ALA A 31 45.09 33.53 -24.30
C ALA A 31 44.08 33.28 -25.43
N VAL A 32 44.28 33.88 -26.61
CA VAL A 32 43.42 33.67 -27.79
C VAL A 32 43.57 32.23 -28.28
N HIS A 33 44.80 31.74 -28.39
CA HIS A 33 45.09 30.35 -28.76
C HIS A 33 44.54 29.35 -27.73
N ARG A 34 44.66 29.65 -26.44
CA ARG A 34 44.05 28.84 -25.37
C ARG A 34 42.53 28.75 -25.52
N ALA A 35 41.87 29.88 -25.79
CA ALA A 35 40.42 29.94 -26.00
C ALA A 35 39.97 29.15 -27.24
N ILE A 36 40.73 29.21 -28.35
CA ILE A 36 40.49 28.41 -29.55
C ILE A 36 40.62 26.91 -29.24
N TRP A 37 41.67 26.50 -28.54
CA TRP A 37 41.85 25.11 -28.12
C TRP A 37 40.73 24.64 -27.19
N ASP A 38 40.34 25.45 -26.20
CA ASP A 38 39.21 25.14 -25.33
C ASP A 38 37.90 25.01 -26.10
N ALA A 39 37.66 25.82 -27.14
CA ALA A 39 36.44 25.69 -27.95
C ALA A 39 36.36 24.37 -28.76
N PHE A 40 37.51 23.78 -29.13
CA PHE A 40 37.58 22.44 -29.72
C PHE A 40 37.38 21.32 -28.69
N CYS A 41 37.77 21.54 -27.43
CA CYS A 41 37.75 20.51 -26.37
C CYS A 41 36.52 20.55 -25.45
N ALA A 42 35.92 21.71 -25.21
CA ALA A 42 34.87 21.91 -24.22
C ALA A 42 33.53 21.31 -24.66
N ASN A 43 32.87 20.57 -23.75
CA ASN A 43 31.49 20.07 -23.88
C ASN A 43 31.16 19.51 -25.26
N ARG A 44 31.97 18.55 -25.75
CA ARG A 44 31.71 17.84 -27.00
C ARG A 44 30.49 16.92 -26.83
N ARG A 45 29.32 17.54 -26.94
CA ARG A 45 28.01 16.88 -27.02
C ARG A 45 28.00 15.91 -28.21
N ALA A 46 27.12 14.92 -28.16
CA ALA A 46 27.06 13.82 -29.14
C ALA A 46 26.68 14.26 -30.57
N ASP A 47 26.23 15.50 -30.76
CA ASP A 47 25.90 16.15 -32.03
C ASP A 47 27.13 16.65 -32.79
N ARG A 48 28.30 16.78 -32.15
CA ARG A 48 29.55 17.15 -32.81
C ARG A 48 30.18 15.98 -33.57
N VAL A 49 30.94 16.30 -34.61
CA VAL A 49 31.64 15.31 -35.43
C VAL A 49 32.72 14.54 -34.64
N PRO A 50 32.86 13.22 -34.84
CA PRO A 50 33.74 12.35 -34.04
C PRO A 50 35.21 12.44 -34.49
N ILE A 51 35.85 13.55 -34.13
CA ILE A 51 37.28 13.83 -34.37
C ILE A 51 38.06 13.69 -33.06
N SER A 52 39.30 13.24 -33.09
CA SER A 52 40.25 13.36 -31.99
C SER A 52 41.24 14.47 -32.32
N PHE A 53 41.31 15.52 -31.51
CA PHE A 53 42.25 16.62 -31.70
C PHE A 53 43.45 16.48 -30.77
N LYS A 54 44.66 16.77 -31.29
CA LYS A 54 45.85 16.98 -30.45
C LYS A 54 46.62 18.20 -30.95
N VAL A 55 47.06 19.04 -30.02
CA VAL A 55 48.00 20.12 -30.32
C VAL A 55 49.41 19.52 -30.38
N LEU A 56 50.10 19.74 -31.50
CA LEU A 56 51.47 19.27 -31.73
C LEU A 56 52.34 20.45 -32.20
N PRO A 57 53.64 20.48 -31.83
CA PRO A 57 54.55 21.52 -32.30
C PRO A 57 54.76 21.41 -33.82
N GLY A 58 55.10 22.52 -34.47
CA GLY A 58 55.19 22.59 -35.95
C GLY A 58 56.27 21.71 -36.56
N ASP A 59 57.32 21.42 -35.78
CA ASP A 59 58.45 20.55 -36.09
C ASP A 59 58.27 19.11 -35.57
N HIS A 60 57.06 18.74 -35.16
CA HIS A 60 56.79 17.40 -34.62
C HIS A 60 57.22 16.29 -35.59
N GLU A 61 58.08 15.39 -35.12
CA GLU A 61 58.55 14.25 -35.91
C GLU A 61 57.53 13.12 -35.96
N TYR A 62 56.90 12.95 -37.12
CA TYR A 62 55.98 11.86 -37.33
C TYR A 62 56.67 10.53 -37.72
N PRO A 63 56.13 9.35 -37.34
CA PRO A 63 56.73 8.05 -37.70
C PRO A 63 57.03 7.85 -39.21
N LYS A 64 58.30 7.64 -39.59
CA LYS A 64 58.68 7.54 -41.02
C LYS A 64 57.86 6.51 -41.81
N CYS A 65 57.46 6.86 -43.03
CA CYS A 65 56.77 5.94 -43.93
C CYS A 65 57.77 4.85 -44.39
N ARG A 66 57.47 3.57 -44.12
CA ARG A 66 58.30 2.47 -44.63
C ARG A 66 58.17 2.37 -46.15
N THR A 67 59.27 2.02 -46.82
CA THR A 67 59.32 1.80 -48.27
C THR A 67 58.21 0.84 -48.72
N LYS A 68 57.48 1.24 -49.76
CA LYS A 68 56.37 0.46 -50.31
C LYS A 68 56.93 -0.77 -51.02
N ARG A 69 56.38 -1.96 -50.73
CA ARG A 69 56.73 -3.18 -51.46
C ARG A 69 55.95 -3.24 -52.76
N THR A 70 56.65 -3.49 -53.86
CA THR A 70 56.12 -3.55 -55.22
C THR A 70 55.62 -4.94 -55.62
N SER A 71 56.07 -6.01 -54.95
CA SER A 71 55.60 -7.39 -55.16
C SER A 71 55.50 -8.18 -53.84
N TYR A 72 54.60 -9.17 -53.81
CA TYR A 72 54.39 -10.13 -52.71
C TYR A 72 54.83 -11.56 -53.04
N GLU A 73 55.32 -11.83 -54.25
CA GLU A 73 55.55 -13.18 -54.78
C GLU A 73 56.41 -14.08 -53.87
N TRP A 74 57.44 -13.51 -53.24
CA TRP A 74 58.37 -14.23 -52.35
C TRP A 74 58.17 -13.91 -50.86
N TYR A 75 57.07 -13.25 -50.49
CA TYR A 75 56.89 -12.76 -49.12
C TYR A 75 56.08 -13.72 -48.24
N ILE A 76 56.76 -14.31 -47.25
CA ILE A 76 56.12 -15.13 -46.23
C ILE A 76 55.62 -14.23 -45.08
N PRO A 77 54.30 -14.21 -44.78
CA PRO A 77 53.77 -13.40 -43.70
C PRO A 77 54.18 -13.94 -42.32
N LYS A 78 54.80 -13.08 -41.50
CA LYS A 78 55.25 -13.43 -40.13
C LYS A 78 54.17 -13.41 -39.05
N GLY A 79 52.90 -13.22 -39.39
CA GLY A 79 51.77 -13.07 -38.43
C GLY A 79 50.58 -12.33 -39.03
N ILE A 80 49.49 -12.15 -38.29
CA ILE A 80 48.24 -11.56 -38.76
C ILE A 80 48.21 -10.05 -38.59
N LEU A 81 48.24 -9.50 -37.37
CA LEU A 81 48.13 -8.06 -37.14
C LEU A 81 49.21 -7.58 -36.17
N LYS A 82 49.92 -6.50 -36.54
CA LYS A 82 50.95 -5.90 -35.70
C LYS A 82 50.36 -5.12 -34.55
N THR A 83 50.97 -5.22 -33.37
CA THR A 83 50.51 -4.58 -32.12
C THR A 83 50.39 -3.06 -32.25
N GLY A 84 51.43 -2.38 -32.71
CA GLY A 84 51.45 -0.93 -32.89
C GLY A 84 50.60 -0.38 -34.06
N TRP A 85 49.94 -1.22 -34.87
CA TRP A 85 49.24 -0.73 -36.08
C TRP A 85 48.00 0.10 -35.75
N MET A 86 47.19 -0.31 -34.77
CA MET A 86 45.98 0.45 -34.38
C MET A 86 46.36 1.78 -33.74
N ASN A 87 47.28 1.77 -32.76
CA ASN A 87 47.76 2.99 -32.09
C ASN A 87 48.35 3.99 -33.10
N LYS A 88 49.08 3.51 -34.11
CA LYS A 88 49.62 4.35 -35.18
C LYS A 88 48.55 5.22 -35.84
N HIS A 89 47.38 4.66 -36.16
CA HIS A 89 46.33 5.38 -36.89
C HIS A 89 45.31 6.10 -35.99
N LEU A 90 45.31 5.81 -34.68
CA LEU A 90 44.50 6.52 -33.69
C LEU A 90 45.23 7.74 -33.11
N ASN A 91 46.56 7.65 -32.91
CA ASN A 91 47.28 8.59 -32.05
C ASN A 91 48.56 9.20 -32.65
N LEU A 92 49.18 8.58 -33.65
CA LEU A 92 50.51 8.98 -34.15
C LEU A 92 50.48 9.56 -35.56
N VAL A 93 49.52 9.14 -36.40
CA VAL A 93 49.41 9.57 -37.80
C VAL A 93 48.08 10.27 -38.02
N PRO A 94 48.08 11.62 -38.09
CA PRO A 94 46.85 12.35 -38.33
C PRO A 94 46.37 12.18 -39.77
N ALA A 95 45.05 12.23 -39.96
CA ALA A 95 44.41 12.31 -41.27
C ALA A 95 44.57 13.72 -41.88
N LEU A 96 44.57 14.74 -41.02
CA LEU A 96 44.73 16.15 -41.36
C LEU A 96 45.63 16.83 -40.33
N VAL A 97 46.59 17.64 -40.79
CA VAL A 97 47.31 18.62 -39.97
C VAL A 97 46.81 20.01 -40.30
N VAL A 98 46.38 20.75 -39.29
CA VAL A 98 45.83 22.11 -39.42
C VAL A 98 46.81 23.09 -38.79
N LEU A 99 47.39 23.97 -39.61
CA LEU A 99 48.24 25.06 -39.16
C LEU A 99 47.39 26.30 -38.87
N PHE A 100 47.39 26.75 -37.63
CA PHE A 100 46.84 28.04 -37.24
C PHE A 100 47.90 29.12 -37.41
N TYR A 101 47.50 30.23 -38.02
CA TYR A 101 48.40 31.36 -38.29
C TYR A 101 47.65 32.68 -38.12
N GLU A 102 48.20 33.60 -37.33
CA GLU A 102 47.61 34.93 -37.13
C GLU A 102 47.93 35.83 -38.34
N LEU A 103 46.91 36.19 -39.12
CA LEU A 103 47.07 37.04 -40.32
C LEU A 103 45.74 37.68 -40.75
N ASP A 104 45.67 39.00 -40.69
CA ASP A 104 44.55 39.79 -41.19
C ASP A 104 44.73 40.15 -42.68
N TRP A 105 43.63 40.30 -43.43
CA TRP A 105 43.67 40.58 -44.87
C TRP A 105 44.23 41.97 -45.19
N ASP A 106 44.25 42.90 -44.25
CA ASP A 106 44.74 44.28 -44.40
C ASP A 106 46.13 44.50 -43.76
N ASP A 107 46.84 43.42 -43.39
CA ASP A 107 48.15 43.51 -42.75
C ASP A 107 49.17 44.30 -43.61
N PRO A 108 49.86 45.32 -43.04
CA PRO A 108 50.84 46.14 -43.76
C PRO A 108 52.07 45.35 -44.23
N GLN A 109 52.40 44.22 -43.59
CA GLN A 109 53.54 43.35 -43.90
C GLN A 109 53.11 42.06 -44.63
N TRP A 110 52.06 42.14 -45.46
CA TRP A 110 51.45 41.00 -46.14
C TRP A 110 52.46 40.03 -46.80
N LYS A 111 53.42 40.53 -47.60
CA LYS A 111 54.37 39.68 -48.34
C LYS A 111 55.31 38.89 -47.41
N GLU A 112 55.74 39.49 -46.30
CA GLU A 112 56.60 38.84 -45.32
C GLU A 112 55.83 37.75 -44.57
N LYS A 113 54.62 38.08 -44.10
CA LYS A 113 53.72 37.14 -43.42
C LYS A 113 53.27 35.99 -44.32
N GLN A 114 53.05 36.24 -45.60
CA GLN A 114 52.78 35.22 -46.61
C GLN A 114 53.96 34.25 -46.75
N SER A 115 55.18 34.77 -46.82
CA SER A 115 56.40 33.94 -46.90
C SER A 115 56.62 33.12 -45.62
N GLU A 116 56.43 33.72 -44.45
CA GLU A 116 56.54 33.04 -43.15
C GLU A 116 55.53 31.87 -43.04
N CYS A 117 54.28 32.10 -43.43
CA CYS A 117 53.26 31.05 -43.45
C CYS A 117 53.64 29.91 -44.41
N ALA A 118 54.13 30.23 -45.62
CA ALA A 118 54.56 29.23 -46.59
C ALA A 118 55.72 28.36 -46.05
N THR A 119 56.70 28.96 -45.38
CA THR A 119 57.80 28.22 -44.72
C THR A 119 57.27 27.29 -43.63
N LYS A 120 56.34 27.73 -42.78
CA LYS A 120 55.73 26.89 -41.73
C LYS A 120 54.96 25.71 -42.33
N VAL A 121 54.22 25.91 -43.43
CA VAL A 121 53.54 24.82 -44.15
C VAL A 121 54.56 23.82 -44.71
N GLU A 122 55.69 24.28 -45.24
CA GLU A 122 56.71 23.40 -45.80
C GLU A 122 57.44 22.55 -44.75
N ILE A 123 57.67 23.09 -43.55
CA ILE A 123 58.20 22.32 -42.40
C ILE A 123 57.26 21.15 -42.06
N VAL A 124 55.95 21.42 -41.99
CA VAL A 124 54.94 20.40 -41.72
C VAL A 124 54.86 19.37 -42.85
N ARG A 125 54.99 19.78 -44.12
CA ARG A 125 55.03 18.83 -45.24
C ARG A 125 56.26 17.93 -45.19
N THR A 126 57.41 18.50 -44.86
CA THR A 126 58.68 17.78 -44.74
C THR A 126 58.58 16.69 -43.66
N SER A 127 57.99 17.00 -42.50
CA SER A 127 57.79 16.00 -41.43
C SER A 127 56.78 14.90 -41.80
N LEU A 128 55.89 15.17 -42.77
CA LEU A 128 54.88 14.23 -43.29
C LEU A 128 55.33 13.47 -44.55
N GLN A 129 56.59 13.62 -44.98
CA GLN A 129 57.08 13.07 -46.25
C GLN A 129 56.75 11.56 -46.41
N GLY A 130 56.19 11.21 -47.58
CA GLY A 130 55.80 9.85 -47.92
C GLY A 130 54.45 9.39 -47.34
N ARG A 131 53.70 10.27 -46.67
CA ARG A 131 52.34 10.00 -46.19
C ARG A 131 51.29 10.79 -46.99
N ASN A 132 50.07 10.28 -46.98
CA ASN A 132 48.92 10.92 -47.65
C ASN A 132 48.17 11.89 -46.72
N THR A 133 48.73 12.25 -45.57
CA THR A 133 48.11 13.16 -44.61
C THR A 133 47.92 14.53 -45.28
N LYS A 134 46.72 15.09 -45.19
CA LYS A 134 46.42 16.40 -45.78
C LYS A 134 46.91 17.52 -44.86
N VAL A 135 47.22 18.68 -45.44
CA VAL A 135 47.54 19.92 -44.71
C VAL A 135 46.47 20.96 -45.02
N ALA A 136 46.02 21.68 -43.98
CA ALA A 136 45.12 22.82 -44.08
C ALA A 136 45.64 23.99 -43.24
N VAL A 137 45.25 25.21 -43.60
CA VAL A 137 45.62 26.44 -42.90
C VAL A 137 44.36 27.14 -42.40
N VAL A 138 44.38 27.58 -41.15
CA VAL A 138 43.34 28.42 -40.53
C VAL A 138 43.96 29.75 -40.17
N LEU A 139 43.44 30.82 -40.77
CA LEU A 139 43.85 32.18 -40.46
C LEU A 139 43.05 32.70 -39.26
N ILE A 140 43.74 33.06 -38.18
CA ILE A 140 43.12 33.71 -37.03
C ILE A 140 43.06 35.21 -37.35
N GLN A 141 41.85 35.75 -37.44
CA GLN A 141 41.60 37.15 -37.79
C GLN A 141 40.95 37.91 -36.64
N LYS A 142 41.35 39.17 -36.46
CA LYS A 142 40.79 40.05 -35.41
C LYS A 142 39.47 40.67 -35.85
N LYS A 143 39.25 40.81 -37.16
CA LYS A 143 38.03 41.39 -37.75
C LYS A 143 37.10 40.28 -38.25
N THR A 144 35.78 40.51 -38.19
CA THR A 144 34.81 39.63 -38.83
C THR A 144 34.94 39.70 -40.35
N PRO A 145 35.07 38.57 -41.06
CA PRO A 145 35.10 38.57 -42.51
C PRO A 145 33.76 39.07 -43.06
N LEU A 146 33.83 39.94 -44.07
CA LEU A 146 32.66 40.40 -44.83
C LEU A 146 32.04 39.23 -45.63
N PRO A 147 30.74 39.30 -45.99
CA PRO A 147 30.07 38.27 -46.79
C PRO A 147 30.84 37.92 -48.09
N PRO A 148 30.73 36.67 -48.59
CA PRO A 148 31.44 36.25 -49.80
C PRO A 148 31.03 37.11 -51.00
N GLY A 149 31.99 37.80 -51.62
CA GLY A 149 31.78 38.64 -52.81
C GLY A 149 31.88 40.15 -52.56
N GLU A 150 31.86 40.61 -51.31
CA GLU A 150 31.94 42.05 -50.98
C GLU A 150 33.39 42.53 -50.73
N ASP A 151 34.34 41.61 -50.56
CA ASP A 151 35.78 41.90 -50.34
C ASP A 151 36.65 41.24 -51.42
N LEU A 152 36.85 41.95 -52.54
CA LEU A 152 37.71 41.53 -53.65
C LEU A 152 39.17 41.32 -53.22
N VAL A 153 39.65 42.13 -52.26
CA VAL A 153 41.03 42.08 -51.77
C VAL A 153 41.28 40.81 -50.97
N ALA A 154 40.34 40.40 -50.11
CA ALA A 154 40.42 39.13 -49.39
C ALA A 154 40.45 37.93 -50.35
N SER A 155 39.68 37.96 -51.44
CA SER A 155 39.66 36.88 -52.44
C SER A 155 41.00 36.74 -53.18
N GLU A 156 41.57 37.85 -53.66
CA GLU A 156 42.89 37.86 -54.32
C GLU A 156 44.01 37.42 -53.38
N ARG A 157 44.02 37.94 -52.15
CA ARG A 157 45.01 37.58 -51.12
C ARG A 157 44.88 36.11 -50.69
N ALA A 158 43.67 35.57 -50.58
CA ALA A 158 43.45 34.15 -50.28
C ALA A 158 43.99 33.24 -51.39
N GLN A 159 43.80 33.61 -52.67
CA GLN A 159 44.36 32.85 -53.80
C GLN A 159 45.90 32.93 -53.81
N ALA A 160 46.47 34.12 -53.57
CA ALA A 160 47.91 34.29 -53.50
C ALA A 160 48.55 33.48 -52.36
N LEU A 161 47.92 33.44 -51.18
CA LEU A 161 48.40 32.61 -50.06
C LEU A 161 48.26 31.12 -50.36
N CYS A 162 47.15 30.68 -50.95
CA CYS A 162 46.97 29.28 -51.39
C CYS A 162 48.07 28.87 -52.38
N HIS A 163 48.39 29.72 -53.36
CA HIS A 163 49.45 29.45 -54.34
C HIS A 163 50.83 29.38 -53.67
N ALA A 164 51.16 30.33 -52.77
CA ALA A 164 52.44 30.32 -52.05
C ALA A 164 52.60 29.09 -51.14
N CYS A 165 51.51 28.63 -50.55
CA CYS A 165 51.49 27.45 -49.68
C CYS A 165 51.22 26.14 -50.45
N ASP A 166 51.02 26.13 -51.77
CA ASP A 166 50.56 24.98 -52.56
C ASP A 166 49.33 24.26 -51.95
N LEU A 167 48.34 25.04 -51.53
CA LEU A 167 47.09 24.57 -50.91
C LEU A 167 45.92 24.73 -51.87
N SER A 168 44.95 23.81 -51.80
CA SER A 168 43.66 24.01 -52.46
C SER A 168 42.84 25.06 -51.71
N GLY A 169 42.00 25.83 -52.41
CA GLY A 169 41.10 26.80 -51.77
C GLY A 169 40.14 26.19 -50.74
N LYS A 170 39.90 24.88 -50.78
CA LYS A 170 39.11 24.12 -49.78
C LYS A 170 39.89 23.74 -48.52
N SER A 171 41.18 24.05 -48.48
CA SER A 171 42.10 23.77 -47.35
C SER A 171 42.54 25.05 -46.64
N LEU A 172 42.03 26.22 -47.05
CA LEU A 172 42.24 27.49 -46.38
C LEU A 172 40.95 27.90 -45.69
N PHE A 173 41.01 28.21 -44.40
CA PHE A 173 39.87 28.62 -43.60
C PHE A 173 40.19 29.91 -42.84
N VAL A 174 39.14 30.63 -42.47
CA VAL A 174 39.24 31.86 -41.68
C VAL A 174 38.49 31.67 -40.36
N LEU A 175 39.14 32.01 -39.26
CA LEU A 175 38.59 31.96 -37.91
C LEU A 175 38.62 33.37 -37.30
N PRO A 176 37.49 34.11 -37.30
CA PRO A 176 37.41 35.40 -36.64
C PRO A 176 37.35 35.24 -35.12
N HIS A 177 38.19 35.96 -34.40
CA HIS A 177 38.18 36.03 -32.95
C HIS A 177 37.12 37.02 -32.46
N THR A 178 35.91 36.51 -32.21
CA THR A 178 34.74 37.26 -31.74
C THR A 178 34.06 36.55 -30.57
N ASP A 179 33.09 37.19 -29.92
CA ASP A 179 32.31 36.63 -28.81
C ASP A 179 31.53 35.34 -29.17
N HIS A 180 31.34 35.05 -30.47
CA HIS A 180 30.65 33.85 -30.99
C HIS A 180 31.60 32.78 -31.57
N LEU A 181 32.80 32.61 -31.00
CA LEU A 181 33.84 31.67 -31.45
C LEU A 181 33.34 30.24 -31.71
N VAL A 182 32.46 29.72 -30.86
CA VAL A 182 31.98 28.33 -30.90
C VAL A 182 31.30 27.98 -32.24
N GLY A 183 30.53 28.92 -32.83
CA GLY A 183 29.84 28.67 -34.09
C GLY A 183 30.79 28.46 -35.27
N TYR A 184 31.88 29.25 -35.32
CA TYR A 184 32.93 29.11 -36.34
C TYR A 184 33.73 27.81 -36.14
N ILE A 185 34.01 27.45 -34.88
CA ILE A 185 34.70 26.20 -34.55
C ILE A 185 33.91 24.99 -35.04
N ILE A 186 32.58 24.97 -34.87
CA ILE A 186 31.73 23.87 -35.38
C ILE A 186 31.82 23.76 -36.92
N ARG A 187 31.86 24.89 -37.63
CA ARG A 187 32.05 24.89 -39.10
C ARG A 187 33.42 24.33 -39.49
N LEU A 188 34.48 24.71 -38.77
CA LEU A 188 35.82 24.16 -38.96
C LEU A 188 35.88 22.66 -38.66
N GLU A 189 35.25 22.21 -37.57
CA GLU A 189 35.17 20.79 -37.22
C GLU A 189 34.54 19.99 -38.37
N ASN A 190 33.44 20.46 -38.96
CA ASN A 190 32.79 19.81 -40.11
C ASN A 190 33.71 19.76 -41.34
N ALA A 191 34.42 20.85 -41.65
CA ALA A 191 35.35 20.87 -42.77
C ALA A 191 36.55 19.94 -42.55
N PHE A 192 37.12 19.92 -41.33
CA PHE A 192 38.20 18.99 -40.97
C PHE A 192 37.73 17.55 -41.04
N TYR A 193 36.49 17.29 -40.63
CA TYR A 193 35.87 15.98 -40.74
C TYR A 193 35.84 15.51 -42.19
N GLU A 194 35.33 16.31 -43.13
CA GLU A 194 35.28 15.96 -44.56
C GLU A 194 36.66 15.63 -45.15
N HIS A 195 37.68 16.41 -44.78
CA HIS A 195 39.06 16.15 -45.18
C HIS A 195 39.56 14.81 -44.64
N ALA A 196 39.28 14.52 -43.36
CA ALA A 196 39.63 13.25 -42.74
C ALA A 196 38.86 12.06 -43.37
N GLN A 197 37.58 12.24 -43.70
CA GLN A 197 36.76 11.23 -44.41
C GLN A 197 37.40 10.85 -45.75
N THR A 198 37.85 11.85 -46.51
CA THR A 198 38.51 11.65 -47.80
C THR A 198 39.85 10.93 -47.64
N TYR A 199 40.61 11.23 -46.58
CA TYR A 199 41.86 10.55 -46.26
C TYR A 199 41.62 9.05 -46.02
N TYR A 200 40.69 8.70 -45.13
CA TYR A 200 40.41 7.29 -44.82
C TYR A 200 39.81 6.55 -46.02
N TYR A 201 39.01 7.22 -46.85
CA TYR A 201 38.54 6.63 -48.11
C TYR A 201 39.68 6.24 -49.06
N THR A 202 40.70 7.11 -49.18
CA THR A 202 41.89 6.84 -49.98
C THR A 202 42.71 5.68 -49.41
N GLU A 203 42.90 5.64 -48.09
CA GLU A 203 43.60 4.52 -47.44
C GLU A 203 42.84 3.19 -47.58
N ILE A 204 41.51 3.20 -47.52
CA ILE A 204 40.69 2.00 -47.81
C ILE A 204 40.94 1.49 -49.22
N ARG A 205 40.90 2.37 -50.23
CA ARG A 205 41.18 2.00 -51.63
C ARG A 205 42.58 1.42 -51.80
N ARG A 206 43.56 1.98 -51.12
CA ARG A 206 44.95 1.51 -51.14
C ARG A 206 45.11 0.12 -50.53
N VAL A 207 44.46 -0.15 -49.39
CA VAL A 207 44.51 -1.49 -48.79
C VAL A 207 43.80 -2.51 -49.69
N LYS A 208 42.71 -2.11 -50.38
CA LYS A 208 42.03 -2.95 -51.38
C LYS A 208 42.92 -3.28 -52.57
N SER A 209 43.60 -2.31 -53.17
CA SER A 209 44.49 -2.58 -54.30
C SER A 209 45.64 -3.51 -53.90
N HIS A 210 46.24 -3.34 -52.71
CA HIS A 210 47.27 -4.27 -52.22
C HIS A 210 46.76 -5.70 -52.04
N LYS A 211 45.48 -5.88 -51.69
CA LYS A 211 44.86 -7.19 -51.51
C LYS A 211 44.71 -7.94 -52.84
N GLU A 212 44.53 -7.24 -53.96
CA GLU A 212 44.38 -7.84 -55.29
C GLU A 212 45.66 -8.56 -55.77
N PHE A 213 46.83 -8.12 -55.29
CA PHE A 213 48.12 -8.74 -55.59
C PHE A 213 48.48 -9.95 -54.69
N LEU A 214 47.55 -10.44 -53.86
CA LEU A 214 47.81 -11.54 -52.93
C LEU A 214 47.37 -12.90 -53.48
N ASN A 215 48.21 -13.92 -53.29
CA ASN A 215 47.89 -15.32 -53.59
C ASN A 215 47.09 -15.97 -52.42
N LYS A 216 45.96 -16.62 -52.74
CA LYS A 216 45.07 -17.26 -51.76
C LYS A 216 45.70 -18.43 -51.00
N THR A 217 46.73 -19.07 -51.55
CA THR A 217 47.36 -20.25 -50.93
C THR A 217 48.49 -19.85 -49.97
N THR A 218 49.34 -18.90 -50.35
CA THR A 218 50.53 -18.51 -49.56
C THR A 218 50.28 -17.33 -48.62
N HIS A 219 49.32 -16.45 -48.93
CA HIS A 219 49.12 -15.18 -48.22
C HIS A 219 47.83 -15.13 -47.39
N GLN A 220 47.31 -16.27 -46.91
CA GLN A 220 46.06 -16.34 -46.14
C GLN A 220 46.02 -15.39 -44.93
N LEU A 221 47.12 -15.29 -44.17
CA LEU A 221 47.25 -14.37 -43.03
C LEU A 221 47.11 -12.89 -43.45
N LEU A 222 47.55 -12.56 -44.66
CA LEU A 222 47.41 -11.21 -45.20
C LEU A 222 45.97 -10.91 -45.61
N PHE A 223 45.20 -11.88 -46.10
CA PHE A 223 43.78 -11.66 -46.40
C PHE A 223 42.99 -11.23 -45.17
N VAL A 224 43.19 -11.91 -44.04
CA VAL A 224 42.63 -11.51 -42.74
C VAL A 224 43.08 -10.10 -42.37
N ARG A 225 44.39 -9.84 -42.42
CA ARG A 225 44.97 -8.53 -42.08
C ARG A 225 44.36 -7.40 -42.91
N HIS A 226 44.30 -7.55 -44.23
CA HIS A 226 43.80 -6.49 -45.11
C HIS A 226 42.32 -6.24 -44.88
N GLN A 227 41.51 -7.29 -44.68
CA GLN A 227 40.09 -7.12 -44.35
C GLN A 227 39.87 -6.44 -43.00
N PHE A 228 40.63 -6.82 -41.97
CA PHE A 228 40.60 -6.12 -40.68
C PHE A 228 40.94 -4.64 -40.82
N LYS A 229 41.99 -4.31 -41.58
CA LYS A 229 42.40 -2.91 -41.81
C LYS A 229 41.35 -2.10 -42.57
N ILE A 230 40.73 -2.68 -43.59
CA ILE A 230 39.64 -2.04 -44.34
C ILE A 230 38.45 -1.78 -43.40
N ALA A 231 38.10 -2.76 -42.55
CA ALA A 231 37.03 -2.61 -41.58
C ALA A 231 37.33 -1.50 -40.56
N PHE A 232 38.54 -1.48 -40.00
CA PHE A 232 38.97 -0.47 -39.02
C PHE A 232 39.03 0.95 -39.61
N PHE A 233 39.53 1.10 -40.85
CA PHE A 233 39.46 2.39 -41.54
C PHE A 233 38.02 2.80 -41.87
N SER A 234 37.12 1.85 -42.12
CA SER A 234 35.71 2.14 -42.29
C SER A 234 35.09 2.64 -40.97
N GLU A 235 35.48 2.10 -39.81
CA GLU A 235 35.10 2.68 -38.50
C GLU A 235 35.64 4.11 -38.32
N LEU A 236 36.89 4.39 -38.67
CA LEU A 236 37.46 5.76 -38.60
C LEU A 236 36.73 6.74 -39.53
N LYS A 237 36.25 6.24 -40.68
CA LYS A 237 35.34 6.94 -41.62
C LYS A 237 33.88 7.01 -41.10
N GLN A 238 33.58 6.47 -39.91
CA GLN A 238 32.22 6.33 -39.36
C GLN A 238 31.23 5.58 -40.30
N ASP A 239 31.74 4.75 -41.20
CA ASP A 239 30.95 3.89 -42.09
C ASP A 239 30.78 2.51 -41.44
N THR A 240 29.94 2.48 -40.40
CA THR A 240 29.80 1.34 -39.50
C THR A 240 29.18 0.11 -40.19
N GLN A 241 28.31 0.32 -41.18
CA GLN A 241 27.70 -0.77 -41.96
C GLN A 241 28.75 -1.51 -42.80
N ASN A 242 29.60 -0.79 -43.53
CA ASN A 242 30.69 -1.41 -44.28
C ASN A 242 31.74 -2.01 -43.35
N ALA A 243 32.06 -1.34 -42.24
CA ALA A 243 32.95 -1.88 -41.22
C ALA A 243 32.48 -3.27 -40.75
N LEU A 244 31.20 -3.40 -40.38
CA LEU A 244 30.60 -4.67 -39.96
C LEU A 244 30.71 -5.75 -41.04
N LYS A 245 30.43 -5.42 -42.31
CA LYS A 245 30.56 -6.36 -43.43
C LYS A 245 32.00 -6.86 -43.61
N TYR A 246 32.98 -5.96 -43.54
CA TYR A 246 34.39 -6.31 -43.68
C TYR A 246 34.90 -7.10 -42.46
N TYR A 247 34.45 -6.78 -41.24
CA TYR A 247 34.75 -7.59 -40.06
C TYR A 247 34.16 -9.00 -40.15
N ARG A 248 32.89 -9.15 -40.56
CA ARG A 248 32.28 -10.47 -40.80
C ARG A 248 33.07 -11.27 -41.84
N THR A 249 33.57 -10.61 -42.89
CA THR A 249 34.42 -11.25 -43.90
C THR A 249 35.79 -11.66 -43.32
N ALA A 250 36.42 -10.77 -42.54
CA ALA A 250 37.68 -11.08 -41.86
C ALA A 250 37.52 -12.25 -40.89
N TYR A 251 36.39 -12.33 -40.19
CA TYR A 251 36.05 -13.41 -39.26
C TYR A 251 35.97 -14.76 -39.97
N SER A 252 35.25 -14.85 -41.09
CA SER A 252 35.21 -16.09 -41.90
C SER A 252 36.60 -16.53 -42.34
N LEU A 253 37.41 -15.58 -42.85
CA LEU A 253 38.78 -15.86 -43.31
C LEU A 253 39.71 -16.33 -42.18
N VAL A 254 39.53 -15.85 -40.94
CA VAL A 254 40.32 -16.33 -39.78
C VAL A 254 40.03 -17.79 -39.47
N HIS A 255 38.78 -18.23 -39.62
CA HIS A 255 38.41 -19.62 -39.38
C HIS A 255 38.77 -20.55 -40.54
N GLU A 256 39.05 -20.02 -41.74
CA GLU A 256 39.61 -20.78 -42.88
C GLU A 256 41.13 -21.03 -42.74
N LEU A 257 41.81 -20.34 -41.82
CA LEU A 257 43.24 -20.57 -41.55
C LEU A 257 43.46 -21.98 -40.97
N ARG A 258 44.50 -22.67 -41.45
CA ARG A 258 44.95 -23.94 -40.87
C ARG A 258 45.44 -23.73 -39.44
N SER A 259 44.79 -24.39 -38.50
CA SER A 259 45.11 -24.31 -37.08
C SER A 259 46.08 -25.40 -36.65
N HIS A 260 47.22 -24.99 -36.12
CA HIS A 260 48.25 -25.82 -35.51
C HIS A 260 48.47 -25.37 -34.06
N GLU A 261 49.07 -26.21 -33.22
CA GLU A 261 49.39 -25.82 -31.84
C GLU A 261 50.27 -24.56 -31.77
N THR A 262 51.09 -24.34 -32.79
CA THR A 262 52.03 -23.20 -32.85
C THR A 262 51.35 -21.85 -33.09
N ASN A 263 50.27 -21.81 -33.87
CA ASN A 263 49.58 -20.59 -34.30
C ASN A 263 48.16 -20.42 -33.70
N MET A 264 47.68 -21.41 -32.96
CA MET A 264 46.32 -21.43 -32.39
C MET A 264 46.00 -20.19 -31.55
N LEU A 265 46.96 -19.76 -30.72
CA LEU A 265 46.79 -18.60 -29.85
C LEU A 265 46.58 -17.31 -30.66
N GLU A 266 47.37 -17.09 -31.73
CA GLU A 266 47.24 -15.94 -32.61
C GLU A 266 45.89 -15.95 -33.34
N ILE A 267 45.48 -17.11 -33.87
CA ILE A 267 44.18 -17.29 -34.53
C ILE A 267 43.03 -16.98 -33.56
N LYS A 268 43.06 -17.53 -32.34
CA LYS A 268 42.03 -17.29 -31.31
C LYS A 268 41.97 -15.84 -30.86
N THR A 269 43.13 -15.23 -30.60
CA THR A 269 43.23 -13.83 -30.20
C THR A 269 42.62 -12.93 -31.27
N MET A 270 42.98 -13.16 -32.53
CA MET A 270 42.48 -12.36 -33.64
C MET A 270 41.00 -12.62 -33.92
N ALA A 271 40.53 -13.86 -33.81
CA ALA A 271 39.11 -14.20 -33.89
C ALA A 271 38.31 -13.49 -32.79
N GLY A 272 38.81 -13.47 -31.56
CA GLY A 272 38.20 -12.79 -30.41
C GLY A 272 38.09 -11.28 -30.63
N PHE A 273 39.16 -10.63 -31.10
CA PHE A 273 39.14 -9.19 -31.41
C PHE A 273 38.14 -8.82 -32.51
N ILE A 274 38.10 -9.62 -33.59
CA ILE A 274 37.13 -9.40 -34.67
C ILE A 274 35.71 -9.64 -34.15
N ASN A 275 35.50 -10.69 -33.37
CA ASN A 275 34.20 -11.00 -32.78
C ASN A 275 33.71 -9.87 -31.84
N TYR A 276 34.60 -9.34 -31.00
CA TYR A 276 34.32 -8.18 -30.14
C TYR A 276 33.85 -6.97 -30.97
N LYS A 277 34.57 -6.64 -32.06
CA LYS A 277 34.17 -5.56 -32.98
C LYS A 277 32.83 -5.81 -33.65
N ILE A 278 32.57 -7.04 -34.11
CA ILE A 278 31.26 -7.41 -34.70
C ILE A 278 30.14 -7.23 -33.69
N CYS A 279 30.28 -7.77 -32.47
CA CYS A 279 29.25 -7.70 -31.43
C CYS A 279 28.98 -6.25 -31.03
N ARG A 280 30.03 -5.45 -30.84
CA ARG A 280 29.91 -4.02 -30.52
C ARG A 280 29.17 -3.24 -31.61
N LEU A 281 29.49 -3.47 -32.89
CA LEU A 281 28.80 -2.83 -34.01
C LEU A 281 27.34 -3.30 -34.12
N CYS A 282 27.04 -4.58 -33.90
CA CYS A 282 25.65 -5.07 -33.84
C CYS A 282 24.85 -4.38 -32.73
N PHE A 283 25.42 -4.22 -31.53
CA PHE A 283 24.77 -3.45 -30.46
C PHE A 283 24.57 -1.98 -30.83
N GLN A 284 25.56 -1.33 -31.46
CA GLN A 284 25.42 0.04 -31.96
C GLN A 284 24.32 0.18 -33.03
N HIS A 285 24.11 -0.86 -33.83
CA HIS A 285 23.04 -0.93 -34.83
C HIS A 285 21.68 -1.35 -34.26
N ASN A 286 21.55 -1.48 -32.92
CA ASN A 286 20.35 -1.97 -32.24
C ASN A 286 19.90 -3.37 -32.72
N THR A 287 20.84 -4.24 -33.09
CA THR A 287 20.59 -5.64 -33.46
C THR A 287 21.18 -6.62 -32.43
N PRO A 288 20.66 -6.67 -31.18
CA PRO A 288 21.21 -7.50 -30.10
C PRO A 288 21.13 -9.00 -30.40
N LEU A 289 20.09 -9.47 -31.11
CA LEU A 289 19.95 -10.88 -31.47
C LEU A 289 21.06 -11.34 -32.42
N ASP A 290 21.47 -10.48 -33.37
CA ASP A 290 22.61 -10.75 -34.25
C ASP A 290 23.92 -10.82 -33.44
N ALA A 291 24.10 -9.94 -32.45
CA ALA A 291 25.26 -9.97 -31.56
C ALA A 291 25.31 -11.28 -30.76
N ILE A 292 24.18 -11.69 -30.16
CA ILE A 292 24.06 -12.93 -29.40
C ILE A 292 24.30 -14.16 -30.29
N ALA A 293 23.71 -14.21 -31.48
CA ALA A 293 23.88 -15.32 -32.42
C ALA A 293 25.34 -15.43 -32.90
N GLN A 294 25.97 -14.29 -33.23
CA GLN A 294 27.38 -14.25 -33.59
C GLN A 294 28.26 -14.73 -32.42
N PHE A 295 28.00 -14.26 -31.20
CA PHE A 295 28.78 -14.67 -30.03
C PHE A 295 28.62 -16.17 -29.73
N ARG A 296 27.41 -16.72 -29.78
CA ARG A 296 27.18 -18.17 -29.63
C ARG A 296 27.96 -18.97 -30.67
N LYS A 297 27.86 -18.58 -31.95
CA LYS A 297 28.66 -19.18 -33.04
C LYS A 297 30.16 -19.10 -32.76
N HIS A 298 30.64 -17.98 -32.23
CA HIS A 298 32.04 -17.81 -31.88
C HIS A 298 32.50 -18.79 -30.79
N ILE A 299 31.71 -18.92 -29.73
CA ILE A 299 31.97 -19.85 -28.65
C ILE A 299 31.95 -21.30 -29.14
N ASP A 300 30.96 -21.71 -29.93
CA ASP A 300 30.86 -23.08 -30.45
C ASP A 300 32.06 -23.47 -31.32
N LEU A 301 32.55 -22.53 -32.14
CA LEU A 301 33.73 -22.75 -32.98
C LEU A 301 35.05 -22.77 -32.19
N CYS A 302 35.13 -21.99 -31.11
CA CYS A 302 36.37 -21.83 -30.35
C CYS A 302 36.49 -22.81 -29.17
N LYS A 303 35.40 -23.35 -28.63
CA LYS A 303 35.39 -24.29 -27.50
C LYS A 303 36.28 -25.52 -27.72
N LYS A 304 36.40 -25.98 -28.98
CA LYS A 304 37.26 -27.12 -29.35
C LYS A 304 38.73 -26.74 -29.61
N LYS A 305 39.05 -25.45 -29.65
CA LYS A 305 40.40 -24.91 -29.94
C LYS A 305 41.16 -24.66 -28.65
N ILE A 306 41.49 -25.73 -27.92
CA ILE A 306 42.19 -25.64 -26.63
C ILE A 306 43.63 -25.15 -26.86
N GLY A 307 44.36 -25.77 -27.78
CA GLY A 307 45.79 -25.54 -28.01
C GLY A 307 46.60 -26.67 -27.37
N SER A 308 47.76 -26.35 -26.78
CA SER A 308 48.53 -27.34 -26.00
C SER A 308 47.77 -27.77 -24.75
N ALA A 309 47.75 -29.08 -24.47
CA ALA A 309 47.10 -29.64 -23.28
C ALA A 309 47.74 -29.17 -21.97
N GLU A 310 49.06 -28.92 -21.98
CA GLU A 310 49.83 -28.42 -20.82
C GLU A 310 49.44 -26.99 -20.40
N LEU A 311 48.76 -26.26 -21.29
CA LEU A 311 48.29 -24.89 -21.10
C LEU A 311 46.76 -24.79 -21.19
N ALA A 312 46.03 -25.87 -20.90
CA ALA A 312 44.57 -25.86 -20.98
C ALA A 312 43.91 -24.77 -20.11
N PHE A 313 44.54 -24.39 -18.99
CA PHE A 313 44.07 -23.29 -18.13
C PHE A 313 44.02 -21.94 -18.87
N GLU A 314 44.91 -21.68 -19.83
CA GLU A 314 44.88 -20.47 -20.66
C GLU A 314 43.65 -20.43 -21.58
N HIS A 315 43.22 -21.59 -22.07
CA HIS A 315 41.99 -21.67 -22.86
C HIS A 315 40.78 -21.28 -22.00
N SER A 316 40.69 -21.81 -20.78
CA SER A 316 39.62 -21.45 -19.83
C SER A 316 39.68 -19.97 -19.43
N ALA A 317 40.89 -19.42 -19.23
CA ALA A 317 41.09 -17.98 -18.99
C ALA A 317 40.57 -17.12 -20.15
N TRP A 318 40.94 -17.49 -21.38
CA TRP A 318 40.50 -16.80 -22.59
C TRP A 318 38.97 -16.89 -22.77
N MET A 319 38.38 -18.08 -22.55
CA MET A 319 36.92 -18.29 -22.61
C MET A 319 36.18 -17.42 -21.59
N SER A 320 36.64 -17.44 -20.33
CA SER A 320 36.11 -16.58 -19.27
C SER A 320 36.12 -15.10 -19.70
N LYS A 321 37.24 -14.63 -20.27
CA LYS A 321 37.36 -13.25 -20.72
C LYS A 321 36.49 -12.91 -21.94
N GLN A 322 36.26 -13.85 -22.87
CA GLN A 322 35.31 -13.64 -23.98
C GLN A 322 33.89 -13.42 -23.46
N PHE A 323 33.44 -14.25 -22.51
CA PHE A 323 32.12 -14.12 -21.88
C PHE A 323 32.00 -12.82 -21.07
N GLN A 324 33.03 -12.49 -20.28
CA GLN A 324 33.07 -11.23 -19.54
C GLN A 324 32.97 -10.02 -20.48
N SER A 325 33.79 -9.98 -21.54
CA SER A 325 33.83 -8.84 -22.48
C SER A 325 32.52 -8.69 -23.25
N PHE A 326 31.85 -9.79 -23.59
CA PHE A 326 30.51 -9.74 -24.20
C PHE A 326 29.45 -9.26 -23.21
N GLY A 327 29.51 -9.71 -21.94
CA GLY A 327 28.65 -9.23 -20.86
C GLY A 327 28.81 -7.71 -20.62
N GLU A 328 30.05 -7.21 -20.64
CA GLU A 328 30.36 -5.79 -20.54
C GLU A 328 29.79 -4.98 -21.72
N LEU A 329 29.99 -5.46 -22.96
CA LEU A 329 29.40 -4.83 -24.16
C LEU A 329 27.88 -4.79 -24.11
N PHE A 330 27.25 -5.86 -23.63
CA PHE A 330 25.79 -5.92 -23.53
C PHE A 330 25.28 -4.97 -22.43
N ASP A 331 25.94 -4.91 -21.27
CA ASP A 331 25.60 -3.95 -20.20
C ASP A 331 25.81 -2.48 -20.65
N GLU A 332 26.88 -2.19 -21.41
CA GLU A 332 27.10 -0.88 -22.03
C GLU A 332 25.99 -0.52 -23.02
N ALA A 333 25.59 -1.45 -23.90
CA ALA A 333 24.50 -1.24 -24.84
C ALA A 333 23.17 -0.92 -24.12
N ILE A 334 22.90 -1.58 -22.98
CA ILE A 334 21.72 -1.30 -22.15
C ILE A 334 21.79 0.11 -21.55
N LYS A 335 22.96 0.55 -21.07
CA LYS A 335 23.17 1.93 -20.59
C LYS A 335 22.97 2.96 -21.71
N LEU A 336 23.27 2.60 -22.95
CA LEU A 336 23.06 3.44 -24.15
C LEU A 336 21.63 3.39 -24.71
N GLY A 337 20.68 2.72 -24.04
CA GLY A 337 19.25 2.76 -24.38
C GLY A 337 18.67 1.45 -24.92
N LEU A 338 19.44 0.35 -24.96
CA LEU A 338 18.92 -0.96 -25.34
C LEU A 338 18.03 -1.55 -24.23
N THR A 339 16.81 -1.97 -24.57
CA THR A 339 15.91 -2.65 -23.63
C THR A 339 16.24 -4.14 -23.54
N ALA A 340 16.79 -4.59 -22.40
CA ALA A 340 17.01 -6.00 -22.14
C ALA A 340 15.82 -6.64 -21.39
N ILE A 341 15.58 -7.92 -21.68
CA ILE A 341 14.53 -8.73 -21.06
C ILE A 341 15.12 -9.70 -20.04
N GLN A 342 14.28 -10.20 -19.13
CA GLN A 342 14.69 -11.10 -18.05
C GLN A 342 15.46 -12.35 -18.54
N THR A 343 15.10 -12.89 -19.70
CA THR A 343 15.71 -14.10 -20.30
C THR A 343 16.96 -13.81 -21.15
N GLN A 344 17.25 -12.54 -21.46
CA GLN A 344 18.39 -12.11 -22.27
C GLN A 344 19.03 -10.90 -21.60
N ASN A 345 19.79 -11.16 -20.55
CA ASN A 345 20.47 -10.14 -19.77
C ASN A 345 21.98 -10.46 -19.63
N PRO A 346 22.82 -9.46 -19.32
CA PRO A 346 24.27 -9.65 -19.16
C PRO A 346 24.67 -10.65 -18.07
N GLY A 347 23.82 -10.85 -17.04
CA GLY A 347 24.09 -11.72 -15.90
C GLY A 347 24.43 -13.16 -16.28
N PHE A 348 23.78 -13.71 -17.31
CA PHE A 348 24.09 -15.06 -17.81
C PHE A 348 25.52 -15.19 -18.35
N TYR A 349 26.04 -14.13 -18.98
CA TYR A 349 27.38 -14.13 -19.54
C TYR A 349 28.43 -13.97 -18.44
N TYR A 350 28.17 -13.17 -17.41
CA TYR A 350 29.03 -13.09 -16.22
C TYR A 350 29.05 -14.40 -15.43
N GLN A 351 27.90 -15.07 -15.28
CA GLN A 351 27.84 -16.41 -14.68
C GLN A 351 28.69 -17.40 -15.46
N GLN A 352 28.53 -17.48 -16.78
CA GLN A 352 29.32 -18.40 -17.60
C GLN A 352 30.82 -18.06 -17.59
N ALA A 353 31.17 -16.76 -17.50
CA ALA A 353 32.56 -16.33 -17.30
C ALA A 353 33.11 -16.84 -15.96
N ALA A 354 32.32 -16.79 -14.89
CA ALA A 354 32.70 -17.33 -13.59
C ALA A 354 32.92 -18.86 -13.65
N CYS A 355 32.03 -19.62 -14.32
CA CYS A 355 32.21 -21.06 -14.51
C CYS A 355 33.52 -21.40 -15.22
N TYR A 356 33.86 -20.71 -16.32
CA TYR A 356 35.15 -20.92 -16.98
C TYR A 356 36.35 -20.49 -16.12
N SER A 357 36.17 -19.53 -15.22
CA SER A 357 37.21 -19.15 -14.25
C SER A 357 37.37 -20.21 -13.14
N GLN A 358 36.30 -20.93 -12.78
CA GLN A 358 36.37 -22.10 -11.90
C GLN A 358 37.10 -23.26 -12.60
N ASP A 359 36.78 -23.54 -13.87
CA ASP A 359 37.51 -24.52 -14.68
C ASP A 359 39.00 -24.17 -14.77
N ARG A 360 39.34 -22.89 -14.96
CA ARG A 360 40.72 -22.39 -14.95
C ARG A 360 41.43 -22.71 -13.62
N LYS A 361 40.77 -22.46 -12.49
CA LYS A 361 41.30 -22.76 -11.15
C LYS A 361 41.58 -24.26 -10.99
N GLN A 362 40.65 -25.12 -11.39
CA GLN A 362 40.83 -26.58 -11.32
C GLN A 362 41.97 -27.07 -12.23
N LEU A 363 42.04 -26.57 -13.47
CA LEU A 363 43.12 -26.93 -14.40
C LEU A 363 44.48 -26.41 -13.94
N ALA A 364 44.54 -25.20 -13.36
CA ALA A 364 45.77 -24.68 -12.77
C ALA A 364 46.24 -25.55 -11.60
N GLN A 365 45.32 -26.01 -10.74
CA GLN A 365 45.65 -26.95 -9.67
C GLN A 365 46.18 -28.29 -10.22
N GLN A 366 45.59 -28.84 -11.28
CA GLN A 366 46.02 -30.12 -11.86
C GLN A 366 47.35 -30.02 -12.63
N LEU A 367 47.53 -28.98 -13.45
CA LEU A 367 48.64 -28.88 -14.41
C LEU A 367 49.84 -28.11 -13.84
N CYS A 368 49.62 -27.17 -12.93
CA CYS A 368 50.69 -26.35 -12.35
C CYS A 368 51.16 -26.90 -10.99
N GLN A 369 50.51 -27.94 -10.45
CA GLN A 369 50.94 -28.68 -9.26
C GLN A 369 51.42 -30.10 -9.65
N VAL A 370 52.53 -30.20 -10.39
CA VAL A 370 53.20 -31.51 -10.52
C VAL A 370 53.93 -31.83 -9.21
N SER A 371 53.20 -32.60 -8.39
CA SER A 371 53.57 -33.76 -7.56
C SER A 371 54.82 -33.74 -6.67
N ASN A 372 54.55 -33.96 -5.39
CA ASN A 372 55.40 -34.35 -4.27
C ASN A 372 56.15 -35.70 -4.44
N ASP A 373 56.43 -36.19 -5.65
CA ASP A 373 57.18 -37.45 -5.83
C ASP A 373 58.62 -37.18 -6.31
N HIS A 374 59.54 -37.25 -5.34
CA HIS A 374 60.96 -37.59 -5.47
C HIS A 374 61.93 -36.77 -6.36
N ILE A 375 61.59 -35.57 -6.84
CA ILE A 375 62.61 -34.59 -7.27
C ILE A 375 62.29 -33.20 -6.70
N ALA A 376 62.52 -33.06 -5.40
CA ALA A 376 62.61 -31.77 -4.71
C ALA A 376 63.93 -31.04 -5.06
N TYR A 377 64.22 -30.88 -6.35
CA TYR A 377 65.26 -29.97 -6.84
C TYR A 377 64.59 -28.88 -7.66
N GLN A 378 64.30 -27.76 -6.98
CA GLN A 378 64.40 -26.42 -7.56
C GLN A 378 63.67 -26.21 -8.91
N THR A 379 62.35 -26.04 -8.88
CA THR A 379 61.59 -25.40 -9.96
C THR A 379 61.86 -23.88 -9.94
N HIS A 380 63.12 -23.46 -10.15
CA HIS A 380 63.46 -22.05 -10.30
C HIS A 380 62.82 -21.52 -11.59
N TYR A 381 62.32 -20.28 -11.54
CA TYR A 381 61.84 -19.59 -12.73
C TYR A 381 62.95 -19.58 -13.80
N PRO A 382 62.66 -19.92 -15.08
CA PRO A 382 63.69 -19.99 -16.11
C PRO A 382 64.43 -18.65 -16.27
N SER A 383 65.76 -18.69 -16.29
CA SER A 383 66.62 -17.52 -16.49
C SER A 383 67.53 -17.72 -17.71
N PRO A 384 67.56 -16.78 -18.68
CA PRO A 384 66.81 -15.52 -18.75
C PRO A 384 65.29 -15.73 -18.95
N ASP A 385 64.46 -14.76 -18.52
CA ASP A 385 63.00 -14.85 -18.59
C ASP A 385 62.53 -15.08 -20.05
N PRO A 386 61.99 -16.26 -20.40
CA PRO A 386 61.52 -16.54 -21.77
C PRO A 386 60.27 -15.74 -22.16
N LEU A 387 59.65 -15.04 -21.20
CA LEU A 387 58.49 -14.17 -21.38
C LEU A 387 58.89 -12.69 -21.53
N ASP A 388 60.14 -12.32 -21.29
CA ASP A 388 60.61 -10.95 -21.47
C ASP A 388 60.78 -10.61 -22.95
N THR A 389 60.11 -9.54 -23.38
CA THR A 389 60.13 -9.06 -24.77
C THR A 389 60.91 -7.74 -24.80
N GLN A 390 62.24 -7.82 -24.70
CA GLN A 390 63.22 -6.72 -24.78
C GLN A 390 62.59 -5.33 -25.06
N SER A 391 62.06 -4.65 -24.05
CA SER A 391 61.52 -3.27 -24.09
C SER A 391 60.49 -2.87 -25.17
N ALA A 392 60.12 -3.74 -26.13
CA ALA A 392 59.37 -3.38 -27.34
C ALA A 392 58.00 -4.05 -27.48
N GLY A 393 57.61 -4.91 -26.53
CA GLY A 393 56.36 -5.68 -26.58
C GLY A 393 56.33 -6.71 -27.72
N LEU A 394 55.18 -7.37 -27.93
CA LEU A 394 55.01 -8.35 -29.01
C LEU A 394 54.95 -7.64 -30.38
N ASP A 395 55.54 -8.23 -31.42
CA ASP A 395 55.42 -7.75 -32.81
C ASP A 395 54.00 -7.93 -33.37
N PHE A 396 53.36 -9.04 -33.02
CA PHE A 396 52.02 -9.44 -33.49
C PHE A 396 51.14 -9.90 -32.32
N TYR A 397 49.83 -9.62 -32.41
CA TYR A 397 48.87 -10.03 -31.39
C TYR A 397 48.75 -11.56 -31.31
N GLY A 398 48.80 -12.10 -30.08
CA GLY A 398 48.60 -13.53 -29.81
C GLY A 398 49.77 -14.43 -30.22
N GLN A 399 50.93 -13.88 -30.60
CA GLN A 399 52.16 -14.66 -30.74
C GLN A 399 52.84 -14.82 -29.37
N ARG A 400 53.50 -15.97 -29.17
CA ARG A 400 54.28 -16.21 -27.95
C ARG A 400 55.56 -15.35 -27.95
N PRO A 401 56.02 -14.83 -26.80
CA PRO A 401 57.29 -14.10 -26.68
C PRO A 401 58.50 -14.84 -27.27
N TRP A 402 58.57 -16.16 -27.08
CA TRP A 402 59.67 -17.00 -27.58
C TRP A 402 59.49 -17.46 -29.04
N ARG A 403 58.42 -17.04 -29.74
CA ARG A 403 58.12 -17.39 -31.14
C ARG A 403 58.02 -16.18 -32.09
N GLN A 404 58.53 -15.01 -31.68
CA GLN A 404 58.39 -13.80 -32.49
C GLN A 404 59.05 -13.95 -33.86
N GLY A 405 58.29 -13.71 -34.93
CA GLY A 405 58.81 -13.67 -36.30
C GLY A 405 59.05 -15.01 -37.00
N GLN A 406 58.71 -16.14 -36.35
CA GLN A 406 58.80 -17.49 -36.91
C GLN A 406 57.39 -18.10 -37.03
N GLN A 407 56.94 -18.35 -38.27
CA GLN A 407 55.67 -19.02 -38.59
C GLN A 407 55.86 -20.18 -39.59
N SER A 408 57.10 -20.66 -39.76
CA SER A 408 57.40 -21.82 -40.61
C SER A 408 56.72 -23.08 -40.06
N ILE A 409 56.57 -24.06 -40.95
CA ILE A 409 56.13 -25.42 -40.61
C ILE A 409 57.19 -26.13 -39.74
N ASP A 410 58.46 -25.70 -39.81
CA ASP A 410 59.54 -26.27 -39.02
C ASP A 410 59.39 -25.93 -37.53
N PRO A 411 59.51 -26.94 -36.65
CA PRO A 411 59.23 -26.78 -35.23
C PRO A 411 60.21 -25.78 -34.58
N PRO A 412 59.71 -24.89 -33.70
CA PRO A 412 60.60 -24.10 -32.86
C PRO A 412 61.45 -25.02 -31.98
N ASP A 413 62.60 -24.49 -31.56
CA ASP A 413 63.50 -25.08 -30.57
C ASP A 413 62.70 -25.69 -29.39
N ALA A 414 62.74 -27.02 -29.27
CA ALA A 414 61.94 -27.77 -28.31
C ALA A 414 62.29 -27.43 -26.85
N GLU A 415 63.51 -26.95 -26.59
CA GLU A 415 63.93 -26.50 -25.26
C GLU A 415 63.34 -25.14 -24.91
N LYS A 416 63.28 -24.21 -25.87
CA LYS A 416 62.61 -22.91 -25.70
C LYS A 416 61.11 -23.06 -25.49
N GLU A 417 60.49 -24.03 -26.14
CA GLU A 417 59.07 -24.32 -25.93
C GLU A 417 58.80 -24.82 -24.51
N LYS A 418 59.58 -25.79 -24.02
CA LYS A 418 59.44 -26.33 -22.66
C LYS A 418 59.67 -25.27 -21.59
N THR A 419 60.71 -24.45 -21.75
CA THR A 419 61.02 -23.36 -20.80
C THR A 419 59.93 -22.27 -20.82
N GLY A 420 59.39 -21.91 -21.98
CA GLY A 420 58.26 -20.99 -22.11
C GLY A 420 56.96 -21.49 -21.46
N ILE A 421 56.62 -22.78 -21.64
CA ILE A 421 55.45 -23.41 -21.01
C ILE A 421 55.60 -23.44 -19.49
N LEU A 422 56.77 -23.87 -19.00
CA LEU A 422 57.06 -23.91 -17.57
C LEU A 422 56.95 -22.51 -16.92
N ALA A 423 57.46 -21.47 -17.58
CA ALA A 423 57.35 -20.10 -17.09
C ALA A 423 55.89 -19.64 -16.95
N LEU A 424 55.00 -20.04 -17.87
CA LEU A 424 53.57 -19.75 -17.79
C LEU A 424 52.87 -20.53 -16.67
N GLN A 425 53.19 -21.80 -16.49
CA GLN A 425 52.65 -22.61 -15.39
C GLN A 425 53.05 -22.03 -14.02
N ILE A 426 54.30 -21.54 -13.88
CA ILE A 426 54.75 -20.88 -12.65
C ILE A 426 53.98 -19.56 -12.44
N LYS A 427 53.88 -18.69 -13.46
CA LYS A 427 53.11 -17.43 -13.34
C LYS A 427 51.63 -17.65 -13.03
N GLU A 428 51.04 -18.74 -13.49
CA GLU A 428 49.63 -19.07 -13.22
C GLU A 428 49.39 -19.40 -11.73
N ARG A 429 50.40 -19.89 -11.01
CA ARG A 429 50.29 -20.18 -9.56
C ARG A 429 50.10 -18.92 -8.72
N ASP A 430 50.61 -17.78 -9.18
CA ASP A 430 50.51 -16.50 -8.49
C ASP A 430 49.18 -15.77 -8.77
N VAL A 431 48.31 -16.33 -9.62
CA VAL A 431 47.02 -15.71 -9.98
C VAL A 431 46.00 -15.91 -8.86
N PRO A 432 45.33 -14.85 -8.38
CA PRO A 432 44.28 -14.97 -7.36
C PRO A 432 42.95 -15.46 -7.98
N HIS A 433 42.85 -16.76 -8.31
CA HIS A 433 41.67 -17.31 -9.01
C HIS A 433 40.35 -17.07 -8.27
N SER A 434 40.31 -17.26 -6.94
CA SER A 434 39.08 -17.09 -6.16
C SER A 434 38.56 -15.65 -6.22
N GLU A 435 39.43 -14.65 -6.17
CA GLU A 435 39.03 -13.22 -6.25
C GLU A 435 38.43 -12.88 -7.63
N LEU A 436 39.00 -13.43 -8.70
CA LEU A 436 38.48 -13.26 -10.06
C LEU A 436 37.08 -13.90 -10.20
N ILE A 437 36.88 -15.10 -9.67
CA ILE A 437 35.57 -15.78 -9.69
C ILE A 437 34.54 -14.97 -8.90
N ILE A 438 34.89 -14.52 -7.69
CA ILE A 438 34.02 -13.72 -6.83
C ILE A 438 33.62 -12.41 -7.52
N ALA A 439 34.55 -11.72 -8.18
CA ALA A 439 34.26 -10.50 -8.93
C ALA A 439 33.24 -10.75 -10.07
N LEU A 440 33.40 -11.85 -10.81
CA LEU A 440 32.47 -12.22 -11.88
C LEU A 440 31.09 -12.62 -11.36
N LEU A 441 31.02 -13.40 -10.27
CA LEU A 441 29.76 -13.77 -9.61
C LEU A 441 29.05 -12.54 -9.05
N SER A 442 29.79 -11.60 -8.44
CA SER A 442 29.24 -10.34 -7.95
C SER A 442 28.59 -9.53 -9.08
N ASN A 443 29.26 -9.42 -10.23
CA ASN A 443 28.70 -8.77 -11.43
C ASN A 443 27.42 -9.48 -11.91
N ALA A 444 27.38 -10.81 -11.89
CA ALA A 444 26.19 -11.58 -12.23
C ALA A 444 25.04 -11.32 -11.26
N VAL A 445 25.29 -11.37 -9.94
CA VAL A 445 24.31 -11.10 -8.87
C VAL A 445 23.71 -9.69 -9.03
N ALA A 446 24.53 -8.68 -9.33
CA ALA A 446 24.06 -7.31 -9.55
C ALA A 446 23.05 -7.23 -10.70
N GLN A 447 23.30 -7.95 -11.81
CA GLN A 447 22.39 -8.00 -12.95
C GLN A 447 21.10 -8.76 -12.60
N PHE A 448 21.17 -9.93 -12.00
CA PHE A 448 19.96 -10.68 -11.62
C PHE A 448 19.11 -9.98 -10.55
N LYS A 449 19.75 -9.16 -9.68
CA LYS A 449 19.04 -8.24 -8.78
C LYS A 449 18.30 -7.15 -9.57
N LYS A 450 18.96 -6.51 -10.55
CA LYS A 450 18.35 -5.49 -11.43
C LYS A 450 17.13 -6.02 -12.20
N TYR A 451 17.20 -7.26 -12.68
CA TYR A 451 16.12 -7.92 -13.44
C TYR A 451 15.15 -8.75 -12.57
N LYS A 452 15.13 -8.56 -11.24
CA LYS A 452 14.17 -9.19 -10.32
C LYS A 452 14.11 -10.73 -10.44
N CYS A 453 15.26 -11.38 -10.50
CA CYS A 453 15.39 -12.85 -10.55
C CYS A 453 15.87 -13.41 -9.19
N PRO A 454 15.01 -13.56 -8.16
CA PRO A 454 15.44 -13.89 -6.81
C PRO A 454 16.12 -15.26 -6.71
N ARG A 455 15.58 -16.31 -7.34
CA ARG A 455 16.18 -17.66 -7.28
C ARG A 455 17.58 -17.75 -7.89
N MET A 456 17.78 -17.11 -9.05
CA MET A 456 19.09 -17.07 -9.70
C MET A 456 20.09 -16.24 -8.87
N LYS A 457 19.64 -15.12 -8.30
CA LYS A 457 20.43 -14.31 -7.37
C LYS A 457 20.87 -15.16 -6.17
N SER A 458 19.96 -15.87 -5.51
CA SER A 458 20.27 -16.70 -4.35
C SER A 458 21.22 -17.85 -4.72
N HIS A 459 21.01 -18.51 -5.86
CA HIS A 459 21.94 -19.53 -6.39
C HIS A 459 23.37 -19.00 -6.58
N LEU A 460 23.52 -17.83 -7.19
CA LEU A 460 24.84 -17.22 -7.40
C LEU A 460 25.48 -16.73 -6.11
N MET A 461 24.68 -16.25 -5.15
CA MET A 461 25.18 -15.90 -3.81
C MET A 461 25.72 -17.12 -3.06
N VAL A 462 25.13 -18.30 -3.26
CA VAL A 462 25.64 -19.57 -2.70
C VAL A 462 26.98 -19.93 -3.34
N GLN A 463 27.06 -19.93 -4.68
CA GLN A 463 28.34 -20.17 -5.37
C GLN A 463 29.42 -19.19 -4.92
N MET A 464 29.07 -17.92 -4.74
CA MET A 464 30.00 -16.91 -4.24
C MET A 464 30.41 -17.17 -2.79
N GLY A 465 29.47 -17.61 -1.93
CA GLY A 465 29.74 -18.00 -0.55
C GLY A 465 30.68 -19.21 -0.46
N GLU A 466 30.50 -20.22 -1.32
CA GLU A 466 31.41 -21.37 -1.45
C GLU A 466 32.80 -20.95 -1.90
N GLU A 467 32.92 -20.01 -2.85
CA GLU A 467 34.23 -19.48 -3.26
C GLU A 467 34.90 -18.65 -2.15
N TYR A 468 34.15 -17.90 -1.35
CA TYR A 468 34.68 -17.23 -0.16
C TYR A 468 35.17 -18.24 0.89
N TYR A 469 34.47 -19.36 1.07
CA TYR A 469 34.94 -20.47 1.91
C TYR A 469 36.28 -21.01 1.40
N HIS A 470 36.41 -21.26 0.09
CA HIS A 470 37.67 -21.70 -0.50
C HIS A 470 38.78 -20.64 -0.45
N ALA A 471 38.43 -19.35 -0.43
CA ALA A 471 39.36 -18.24 -0.21
C ALA A 471 39.76 -18.04 1.27
N LYS A 472 39.26 -18.89 2.19
CA LYS A 472 39.46 -18.82 3.65
C LYS A 472 38.88 -17.54 4.31
N ASP A 473 37.98 -16.82 3.63
CA ASP A 473 37.23 -15.70 4.20
C ASP A 473 35.86 -16.20 4.69
N TYR A 474 35.89 -16.93 5.81
CA TYR A 474 34.71 -17.56 6.40
C TYR A 474 33.65 -16.55 6.86
N THR A 475 34.06 -15.33 7.23
CA THR A 475 33.15 -14.28 7.70
C THR A 475 32.24 -13.78 6.59
N LYS A 476 32.77 -13.54 5.38
CA LYS A 476 31.97 -13.13 4.22
C LYS A 476 31.15 -14.29 3.68
N ALA A 477 31.70 -15.51 3.70
CA ALA A 477 30.96 -16.71 3.32
C ALA A 477 29.68 -16.85 4.15
N LEU A 478 29.78 -16.82 5.49
CA LEU A 478 28.61 -16.95 6.38
C LEU A 478 27.57 -15.87 6.16
N LYS A 479 27.97 -14.59 6.08
CA LYS A 479 27.03 -13.48 5.84
C LYS A 479 26.22 -13.66 4.56
N LEU A 480 26.83 -14.17 3.50
CA LEU A 480 26.14 -14.42 2.23
C LEU A 480 25.21 -15.63 2.33
N LEU A 481 25.67 -16.70 2.97
CA LEU A 481 24.89 -17.92 3.16
C LEU A 481 23.68 -17.66 4.07
N ASP A 482 23.83 -16.92 5.17
CA ASP A 482 22.74 -16.54 6.11
C ASP A 482 21.59 -15.83 5.40
N TYR A 483 21.93 -14.91 4.50
CA TYR A 483 20.93 -14.20 3.69
C TYR A 483 20.11 -15.18 2.83
N VAL A 484 20.76 -16.14 2.18
CA VAL A 484 20.09 -17.13 1.33
C VAL A 484 19.34 -18.19 2.15
N MET A 485 19.84 -18.55 3.34
CA MET A 485 19.17 -19.51 4.21
C MET A 485 17.78 -19.03 4.62
N CYS A 486 17.58 -17.73 4.86
CA CYS A 486 16.26 -17.17 5.12
C CYS A 486 15.26 -17.42 3.96
N ASP A 487 15.69 -17.18 2.71
CA ASP A 487 14.87 -17.44 1.53
C ASP A 487 14.52 -18.94 1.42
N TYR A 488 15.50 -19.82 1.66
CA TYR A 488 15.31 -21.27 1.54
C TYR A 488 14.47 -21.87 2.68
N ARG A 489 14.53 -21.32 3.90
CA ARG A 489 13.63 -21.67 5.00
C ARG A 489 12.19 -21.31 4.64
N THR A 490 11.98 -20.10 4.14
CA THR A 490 10.65 -19.60 3.75
C THR A 490 10.05 -20.40 2.58
N GLU A 491 10.85 -20.70 1.55
CA GLU A 491 10.42 -21.47 0.37
C GLU A 491 10.45 -23.00 0.56
N ARG A 492 10.97 -23.51 1.69
CA ARG A 492 11.06 -24.95 2.04
C ARG A 492 11.95 -25.79 1.12
N TRP A 493 13.07 -25.23 0.64
CA TRP A 493 14.06 -25.97 -0.14
C TRP A 493 15.00 -26.78 0.77
N TRP A 494 14.48 -27.78 1.47
CA TRP A 494 15.19 -28.53 2.53
C TRP A 494 16.55 -29.09 2.11
N GLY A 495 16.66 -29.65 0.90
CA GLY A 495 17.93 -30.18 0.41
C GLY A 495 18.98 -29.09 0.19
N LEU A 496 18.60 -27.95 -0.39
CA LEU A 496 19.50 -26.82 -0.61
C LEU A 496 19.86 -26.13 0.72
N LEU A 497 18.88 -25.99 1.62
CA LEU A 497 19.10 -25.47 2.97
C LEU A 497 20.08 -26.35 3.75
N THR A 498 19.92 -27.68 3.70
CA THR A 498 20.81 -28.64 4.37
C THR A 498 22.25 -28.55 3.84
N ALA A 499 22.41 -28.42 2.52
CA ALA A 499 23.74 -28.27 1.91
C ALA A 499 24.44 -26.99 2.38
N ILE A 500 23.73 -25.87 2.39
CA ILE A 500 24.29 -24.58 2.83
C ILE A 500 24.54 -24.56 4.34
N LEU A 501 23.62 -25.09 5.15
CA LEU A 501 23.82 -25.23 6.60
C LEU A 501 25.03 -26.10 6.91
N THR A 502 25.31 -27.13 6.11
CA THR A 502 26.52 -27.95 6.28
C THR A 502 27.79 -27.14 6.00
N THR A 503 27.81 -26.32 4.95
CA THR A 503 28.92 -25.39 4.66
C THR A 503 29.05 -24.32 5.74
N ALA A 504 27.93 -23.76 6.21
CA ALA A 504 27.89 -22.78 7.29
C ALA A 504 28.39 -23.35 8.62
N LEU A 505 28.03 -24.60 8.95
CA LEU A 505 28.54 -25.33 10.12
C LEU A 505 30.08 -25.47 10.06
N ARG A 506 30.64 -25.80 8.89
CA ARG A 506 32.10 -25.85 8.67
C ARG A 506 32.74 -24.48 8.89
N CYS A 507 32.16 -23.42 8.32
CA CYS A 507 32.64 -22.04 8.56
C CYS A 507 32.61 -21.67 10.04
N ALA A 508 31.49 -21.96 10.73
CA ALA A 508 31.33 -21.66 12.15
C ALA A 508 32.34 -22.43 13.01
N TYR A 509 32.61 -23.69 12.68
CA TYR A 509 33.67 -24.49 13.31
C TYR A 509 35.06 -23.86 13.09
N LEU A 510 35.40 -23.50 11.85
CA LEU A 510 36.71 -22.95 11.51
C LEU A 510 36.98 -21.57 12.15
N MET A 511 35.93 -20.78 12.40
CA MET A 511 36.02 -19.51 13.11
C MET A 511 35.89 -19.63 14.64
N ALA A 512 35.59 -20.83 15.16
CA ALA A 512 35.20 -21.05 16.55
C ALA A 512 34.05 -20.13 17.03
N SER A 513 33.05 -19.88 16.16
CA SER A 513 31.85 -19.10 16.51
C SER A 513 30.84 -20.00 17.22
N ILE A 514 30.80 -19.90 18.55
CA ILE A 514 29.96 -20.76 19.40
C ILE A 514 28.47 -20.60 19.07
N LYS A 515 27.99 -19.36 18.99
CA LYS A 515 26.57 -19.05 18.76
C LYS A 515 26.09 -19.65 17.42
N ASP A 516 26.80 -19.33 16.34
CA ASP A 516 26.41 -19.77 15.00
C ASP A 516 26.52 -21.30 14.88
N TYR A 517 27.57 -21.89 15.47
CA TYR A 517 27.75 -23.34 15.48
C TYR A 517 26.58 -24.06 16.19
N VAL A 518 26.15 -23.57 17.36
CA VAL A 518 25.00 -24.13 18.09
C VAL A 518 23.71 -23.98 17.28
N ILE A 519 23.45 -22.82 16.68
CA ILE A 519 22.26 -22.59 15.84
C ILE A 519 22.22 -23.56 14.65
N TYR A 520 23.31 -23.69 13.90
CA TYR A 520 23.36 -24.58 12.74
C TYR A 520 23.28 -26.06 13.14
N CYS A 521 23.88 -26.46 14.27
CA CYS A 521 23.66 -27.79 14.86
C CYS A 521 22.17 -28.01 15.16
N MET A 522 21.51 -27.04 15.80
CA MET A 522 20.08 -27.16 16.15
C MET A 522 19.18 -27.32 14.92
N GLU A 523 19.45 -26.59 13.85
CA GLU A 523 18.71 -26.70 12.59
C GLU A 523 18.99 -28.00 11.83
N LEU A 524 20.26 -28.41 11.74
CA LEU A 524 20.66 -29.64 11.03
C LEU A 524 20.17 -30.92 11.70
N LEU A 525 19.94 -30.88 13.02
CA LEU A 525 19.29 -31.97 13.76
C LEU A 525 17.78 -32.02 13.54
N GLY A 526 17.15 -30.87 13.25
CA GLY A 526 15.71 -30.72 13.15
C GLY A 526 15.07 -31.38 11.93
N ARG A 527 13.75 -31.24 11.85
CA ARG A 527 12.92 -31.81 10.77
C ARG A 527 13.17 -31.22 9.38
N ALA A 528 13.72 -30.01 9.30
CA ALA A 528 14.03 -29.32 8.04
C ALA A 528 15.30 -29.86 7.35
N SER A 529 16.02 -30.79 7.98
CA SER A 529 17.28 -31.35 7.50
C SER A 529 17.09 -32.70 6.80
N THR A 530 17.72 -32.86 5.63
CA THR A 530 17.74 -34.11 4.86
C THR A 530 18.94 -35.02 5.17
N LEU A 531 19.68 -34.75 6.26
CA LEU A 531 20.82 -35.56 6.68
C LEU A 531 20.40 -36.98 7.12
N LYS A 532 21.30 -37.95 6.91
CA LYS A 532 21.14 -39.31 7.43
C LYS A 532 21.32 -39.35 8.95
N GLU A 533 20.74 -40.35 9.61
CA GLU A 533 20.82 -40.51 11.07
C GLU A 533 22.25 -40.53 11.59
N GLU A 534 23.18 -41.23 10.94
CA GLU A 534 24.61 -41.25 11.31
C GLU A 534 25.23 -39.85 11.39
N GLN A 535 24.88 -38.99 10.43
CA GLN A 535 25.36 -37.61 10.37
C GLN A 535 24.71 -36.76 11.45
N LYS A 536 23.41 -36.94 11.71
CA LYS A 536 22.69 -36.26 12.81
C LYS A 536 23.28 -36.65 14.17
N SER A 537 23.52 -37.94 14.43
CA SER A 537 24.13 -38.44 15.67
C SER A 537 25.53 -37.87 15.93
N ARG A 538 26.32 -37.64 14.88
CA ARG A 538 27.63 -36.98 14.99
C ARG A 538 27.49 -35.51 15.39
N ILE A 539 26.59 -34.77 14.74
CA ILE A 539 26.32 -33.35 15.02
C ILE A 539 25.79 -33.19 16.45
N GLU A 540 24.90 -34.09 16.88
CA GLU A 540 24.36 -34.13 18.24
C GLU A 540 25.46 -34.34 19.28
N ARG A 541 26.39 -35.28 19.06
CA ARG A 541 27.54 -35.50 19.94
C ARG A 541 28.41 -34.24 20.05
N ASN A 542 28.65 -33.56 18.93
CA ASN A 542 29.39 -32.30 18.92
C ASN A 542 28.65 -31.18 19.65
N LEU A 543 27.31 -31.09 19.51
CA LEU A 543 26.49 -30.14 20.27
C LEU A 543 26.59 -30.40 21.77
N ILE A 544 26.49 -31.66 22.21
CA ILE A 544 26.62 -32.04 23.63
C ILE A 544 28.01 -31.64 24.16
N LYS A 545 29.09 -31.92 23.42
CA LYS A 545 30.45 -31.49 23.79
C LYS A 545 30.53 -29.98 23.99
N VAL A 546 29.94 -29.19 23.09
CA VAL A 546 29.92 -27.72 23.22
C VAL A 546 29.11 -27.27 24.44
N LEU A 547 28.00 -27.96 24.76
CA LEU A 547 27.21 -27.70 25.97
C LEU A 547 27.96 -28.05 27.26
N THR A 548 28.87 -29.04 27.23
CA THR A 548 29.70 -29.43 28.37
C THR A 548 31.06 -28.71 28.43
N ASN A 549 31.26 -27.63 27.64
CA ASN A 549 32.53 -26.89 27.52
C ASN A 549 33.73 -27.73 27.00
N GLU A 550 33.45 -28.79 26.22
CA GLU A 550 34.45 -29.57 25.52
C GLU A 550 34.61 -29.11 24.05
N VAL A 551 35.80 -29.34 23.48
CA VAL A 551 36.07 -28.99 22.08
C VAL A 551 35.37 -29.98 21.14
N PRO A 552 34.55 -29.50 20.17
CA PRO A 552 33.88 -30.38 19.20
C PRO A 552 34.87 -31.05 18.25
N ASP A 553 34.51 -32.25 17.77
CA ASP A 553 35.30 -32.97 16.76
C ASP A 553 35.24 -32.23 15.42
N ALA A 554 36.31 -32.32 14.62
CA ALA A 554 36.40 -31.61 13.35
C ALA A 554 35.27 -32.01 12.37
N GLU A 555 34.69 -31.00 11.71
CA GLU A 555 33.70 -31.22 10.66
C GLU A 555 34.33 -31.87 9.41
N PRO A 556 33.62 -32.78 8.72
CA PRO A 556 34.15 -33.47 7.55
C PRO A 556 34.45 -32.50 6.41
N GLU A 557 35.43 -32.85 5.56
CA GLU A 557 35.86 -32.07 4.39
C GLU A 557 36.47 -30.69 4.72
N CYS A 558 36.90 -30.47 5.96
CA CYS A 558 37.72 -29.32 6.32
C CYS A 558 39.21 -29.55 5.99
N ASP A 559 39.89 -28.48 5.59
CA ASP A 559 41.33 -28.50 5.32
C ASP A 559 42.15 -28.74 6.60
N PRO A 560 43.11 -29.70 6.64
CA PRO A 560 43.84 -30.06 7.86
C PRO A 560 44.61 -28.90 8.52
N SER A 561 45.16 -27.98 7.72
CA SER A 561 45.89 -26.80 8.24
C SER A 561 44.95 -25.84 8.95
N SER A 562 43.74 -25.67 8.39
CA SER A 562 42.71 -24.78 8.92
C SER A 562 42.04 -25.39 10.17
N VAL A 563 41.90 -26.72 10.22
CA VAL A 563 41.40 -27.44 11.42
C VAL A 563 42.34 -27.27 12.61
N THR A 564 43.66 -27.31 12.38
CA THR A 564 44.65 -27.14 13.47
C THR A 564 44.54 -25.74 14.09
N ALA A 565 44.43 -24.70 13.25
CA ALA A 565 44.21 -23.33 13.70
C ALA A 565 42.84 -23.14 14.37
N ALA A 566 41.79 -23.78 13.86
CA ALA A 566 40.47 -23.76 14.49
C ALA A 566 40.50 -24.41 15.89
N ARG A 567 41.24 -25.51 16.06
CA ARG A 567 41.34 -26.21 17.35
C ARG A 567 41.98 -25.36 18.44
N SER A 568 43.01 -24.56 18.12
CA SER A 568 43.56 -23.60 19.08
C SER A 568 42.54 -22.53 19.45
N LEU A 569 41.78 -22.00 18.48
CA LEU A 569 40.72 -21.02 18.75
C LEU A 569 39.61 -21.60 19.65
N TRP A 570 39.20 -22.85 19.43
CA TRP A 570 38.22 -23.52 20.30
C TRP A 570 38.75 -23.72 21.72
N ASN A 571 40.02 -24.11 21.90
CA ASN A 571 40.62 -24.22 23.23
C ASN A 571 40.59 -22.89 23.99
N ASP A 572 40.97 -21.78 23.32
CA ASP A 572 40.93 -20.44 23.91
C ASP A 572 39.51 -20.03 24.31
N ARG A 573 38.53 -20.29 23.44
CA ARG A 573 37.11 -19.97 23.66
C ARG A 573 36.45 -20.83 24.73
N MET A 574 36.86 -22.08 24.89
CA MET A 574 36.37 -22.98 25.95
C MET A 574 36.99 -22.66 27.31
N ALA A 575 38.21 -22.10 27.34
CA ALA A 575 38.89 -21.68 28.57
C ALA A 575 38.38 -20.33 29.13
N LEU A 576 37.72 -19.50 28.31
CA LEU A 576 37.16 -18.20 28.70
C LEU A 576 35.89 -18.36 29.55
N ALA A 577 36.02 -18.17 30.88
CA ALA A 577 34.95 -18.32 31.87
C ALA A 577 33.88 -17.19 31.88
N GLY A 578 33.75 -16.39 30.81
CA GLY A 578 33.06 -15.10 30.85
C GLY A 578 31.68 -15.02 30.17
N SER A 579 31.19 -16.08 29.51
CA SER A 579 29.93 -16.01 28.74
C SER A 579 29.37 -17.41 28.47
N ASN A 580 28.98 -18.13 29.52
CA ASN A 580 28.39 -19.46 29.38
C ASN A 580 26.88 -19.43 29.05
N GLU A 581 26.25 -18.26 29.05
CA GLU A 581 24.85 -18.08 28.70
C GLU A 581 24.68 -17.65 27.24
N LEU A 582 23.84 -18.36 26.49
CA LEU A 582 23.51 -18.06 25.11
C LEU A 582 22.01 -18.13 24.90
N THR A 583 21.40 -17.03 24.44
CA THR A 583 19.98 -17.03 24.03
C THR A 583 19.84 -17.15 22.53
N ILE A 584 18.99 -18.07 22.08
CA ILE A 584 18.64 -18.33 20.68
C ILE A 584 17.14 -18.07 20.50
N GLU A 585 16.82 -17.03 19.73
CA GLU A 585 15.44 -16.73 19.34
C GLU A 585 15.03 -17.61 18.15
N VAL A 586 13.97 -18.40 18.32
CA VAL A 586 13.58 -19.43 17.36
C VAL A 586 12.79 -18.90 16.16
N GLN A 587 12.35 -17.64 16.17
CA GLN A 587 11.47 -17.10 15.10
C GLN A 587 12.11 -17.16 13.70
N ASP A 588 13.44 -17.07 13.62
CA ASP A 588 14.19 -17.01 12.37
C ASP A 588 14.78 -18.39 11.94
N TYR A 589 14.63 -19.41 12.78
CA TYR A 589 15.27 -20.72 12.63
C TYR A 589 14.26 -21.87 12.79
N ILE A 590 14.69 -23.09 12.48
CA ILE A 590 13.87 -24.32 12.64
C ILE A 590 14.66 -25.32 13.50
N PRO A 591 14.66 -25.16 14.83
CA PRO A 591 15.40 -26.03 15.73
C PRO A 591 14.78 -27.43 15.79
N PHE A 592 15.56 -28.40 16.30
CA PHE A 592 15.08 -29.76 16.54
C PHE A 592 14.09 -29.89 17.71
N ILE A 593 13.98 -28.89 18.58
CA ILE A 593 12.96 -28.83 19.65
C ILE A 593 11.81 -27.98 19.15
N GLN A 594 10.62 -28.55 19.12
CA GLN A 594 9.39 -27.85 18.78
C GLN A 594 8.62 -27.51 20.06
N CYS A 595 7.99 -26.33 20.09
CA CYS A 595 7.20 -25.85 21.21
C CYS A 595 5.83 -25.35 20.74
N LYS A 596 4.77 -25.82 21.40
CA LYS A 596 3.41 -25.29 21.29
C LYS A 596 2.83 -25.13 22.68
N ALA A 597 2.14 -24.04 22.94
CA ALA A 597 1.45 -23.84 24.21
C ALA A 597 0.04 -23.32 24.04
N LYS A 598 -0.79 -23.58 25.04
CA LYS A 598 -2.17 -23.12 25.07
C LYS A 598 -2.64 -22.88 26.50
N PHE A 599 -3.41 -21.81 26.70
CA PHE A 599 -4.38 -21.78 27.78
C PHE A 599 -5.47 -22.82 27.50
N GLN A 600 -5.96 -23.51 28.54
CA GLN A 600 -6.99 -24.53 28.34
C GLN A 600 -8.36 -23.95 27.94
N SER A 601 -8.62 -22.69 28.28
CA SER A 601 -9.87 -21.98 27.98
C SER A 601 -9.60 -20.54 27.52
N PRO A 602 -10.39 -19.98 26.57
CA PRO A 602 -10.30 -18.57 26.14
C PRO A 602 -10.64 -17.57 27.25
N SER A 603 -11.34 -18.03 28.28
CA SER A 603 -11.62 -17.25 29.48
C SER A 603 -11.69 -18.13 30.71
N PHE A 604 -11.21 -17.62 31.84
CA PHE A 604 -11.37 -18.24 33.15
C PHE A 604 -12.12 -17.29 34.08
N HIS A 605 -13.06 -17.84 34.86
CA HIS A 605 -13.64 -17.08 35.95
C HIS A 605 -12.59 -16.87 37.05
N VAL A 606 -12.63 -15.70 37.70
CA VAL A 606 -11.69 -15.38 38.78
C VAL A 606 -11.71 -16.38 39.94
N ASP A 607 -12.80 -17.13 40.10
CA ASP A 607 -12.95 -18.18 41.10
C ASP A 607 -12.48 -19.56 40.63
N GLN A 608 -11.77 -19.64 39.50
CA GLN A 608 -11.18 -20.87 38.96
C GLN A 608 -9.67 -20.68 38.74
N PRO A 609 -8.85 -21.73 38.94
CA PRO A 609 -7.44 -21.67 38.59
C PRO A 609 -7.27 -21.56 37.07
N VAL A 610 -6.44 -20.61 36.64
CA VAL A 610 -6.03 -20.47 35.23
C VAL A 610 -5.08 -21.61 34.91
N GLN A 611 -5.45 -22.44 33.93
CA GLN A 611 -4.66 -23.60 33.53
C GLN A 611 -3.98 -23.36 32.16
N LEU A 612 -2.67 -23.58 32.14
CA LEU A 612 -1.78 -23.39 30.99
C LEU A 612 -1.03 -24.70 30.70
N GLN A 613 -0.92 -25.08 29.43
CA GLN A 613 -0.18 -26.27 28.99
C GLN A 613 0.91 -25.91 27.98
N VAL A 614 2.11 -26.45 28.16
CA VAL A 614 3.23 -26.34 27.23
C VAL A 614 3.58 -27.73 26.71
N PHE A 615 3.58 -27.89 25.39
CA PHE A 615 3.93 -29.11 24.69
C PHE A 615 5.30 -28.96 24.03
N LEU A 616 6.21 -29.89 24.33
CA LEU A 616 7.53 -29.99 23.72
C LEU A 616 7.65 -31.29 22.94
N ARG A 617 8.36 -31.26 21.81
CA ARG A 617 8.69 -32.43 20.97
C ARG A 617 10.08 -32.27 20.39
N ALA A 618 10.89 -33.33 20.41
CA ALA A 618 12.24 -33.30 19.85
C ALA A 618 12.35 -34.21 18.61
N ASP A 619 12.94 -33.70 17.53
CA ASP A 619 13.14 -34.41 16.25
C ASP A 619 14.53 -35.07 16.12
N CYS A 620 15.37 -34.98 17.17
CA CYS A 620 16.73 -35.53 17.21
C CYS A 620 16.73 -37.06 17.39
N PRO A 621 17.81 -37.76 17.00
CA PRO A 621 17.86 -39.22 17.05
C PRO A 621 18.02 -39.79 18.47
N HIS A 622 18.58 -39.05 19.44
CA HIS A 622 18.72 -39.49 20.83
C HIS A 622 17.93 -38.59 21.81
N PRO A 623 17.67 -39.06 23.06
CA PRO A 623 17.01 -38.25 24.07
C PRO A 623 17.83 -37.00 24.45
N VAL A 624 17.15 -35.85 24.52
CA VAL A 624 17.78 -34.57 24.89
C VAL A 624 17.27 -34.11 26.25
N SER A 625 18.19 -33.87 27.18
CA SER A 625 17.89 -33.30 28.50
C SER A 625 17.88 -31.78 28.47
N PHE A 626 17.02 -31.18 29.29
CA PHE A 626 16.97 -29.74 29.53
C PHE A 626 16.82 -29.49 31.02
N SER A 627 17.24 -28.32 31.49
CA SER A 627 17.38 -28.00 32.92
C SER A 627 16.26 -27.12 33.45
N LYS A 628 15.68 -26.27 32.60
CA LYS A 628 14.60 -25.34 32.96
C LYS A 628 13.63 -25.12 31.80
N LEU A 629 12.34 -25.05 32.11
CA LEU A 629 11.27 -24.56 31.24
C LEU A 629 10.57 -23.40 31.94
N ALA A 630 10.47 -22.25 31.29
CA ALA A 630 9.80 -21.07 31.83
C ALA A 630 8.83 -20.48 30.82
N VAL A 631 7.69 -19.98 31.28
CA VAL A 631 6.75 -19.20 30.49
C VAL A 631 6.70 -17.78 31.04
N SER A 632 6.93 -16.82 30.16
CA SER A 632 6.73 -15.40 30.44
C SER A 632 5.32 -14.99 30.04
N LEU A 633 4.61 -14.35 30.97
CA LEU A 633 3.27 -13.82 30.80
C LEU A 633 3.29 -12.28 30.80
N SER A 634 2.25 -11.67 30.22
CA SER A 634 2.02 -10.22 30.19
C SER A 634 2.00 -9.58 31.58
N ASN A 635 1.43 -10.26 32.58
CA ASN A 635 1.58 -9.90 33.99
C ASN A 635 2.68 -10.79 34.62
N GLN A 636 3.81 -10.14 34.93
CA GLN A 636 5.04 -10.80 35.39
C GLN A 636 4.90 -11.49 36.75
N GLU A 637 3.94 -11.06 37.58
CA GLU A 637 3.71 -11.67 38.90
C GLU A 637 3.33 -13.15 38.78
N TYR A 638 2.73 -13.54 37.65
CA TYR A 638 2.32 -14.92 37.40
C TYR A 638 3.47 -15.83 36.96
N ASN A 639 4.60 -15.27 36.49
CA ASN A 639 5.71 -16.03 35.92
C ASN A 639 6.28 -17.05 36.90
N GLN A 640 6.29 -16.76 38.21
CA GLN A 640 6.79 -17.66 39.25
C GLN A 640 6.04 -19.00 39.34
N TRP A 641 4.78 -19.04 38.91
CA TRP A 641 3.97 -20.28 38.87
C TRP A 641 4.05 -21.00 37.52
N CYS A 642 4.79 -20.44 36.56
CA CYS A 642 4.97 -20.99 35.21
C CYS A 642 6.43 -21.35 34.93
N VAL A 643 7.13 -21.88 35.93
CA VAL A 643 8.51 -22.38 35.84
C VAL A 643 8.56 -23.84 36.27
N ALA A 644 9.19 -24.68 35.46
CA ALA A 644 9.55 -26.05 35.80
C ALA A 644 11.08 -26.18 35.79
N GLU A 645 11.66 -26.51 36.94
CA GLU A 645 13.10 -26.70 37.14
C GLU A 645 13.38 -28.14 37.60
N TRP A 646 14.58 -28.63 37.33
CA TRP A 646 15.00 -29.96 37.76
C TRP A 646 15.04 -30.05 39.30
N SER A 647 14.19 -30.92 39.87
CA SER A 647 14.04 -31.12 41.32
C SER A 647 14.76 -32.36 41.87
N GLY A 648 15.67 -32.97 41.09
CA GLY A 648 16.55 -34.06 41.55
C GLY A 648 15.96 -35.49 41.53
N GLN A 649 14.65 -35.68 41.32
CA GLN A 649 14.03 -37.03 41.31
C GLN A 649 13.72 -37.59 39.91
N GLU A 650 13.53 -36.76 38.88
CA GLU A 650 13.40 -37.19 37.48
C GLU A 650 14.14 -36.21 36.55
N ALA A 651 14.95 -36.72 35.63
CA ALA A 651 15.62 -35.89 34.63
C ALA A 651 14.61 -35.44 33.56
N MET A 652 14.51 -34.13 33.34
CA MET A 652 13.65 -33.56 32.30
C MET A 652 14.26 -33.87 30.92
N SER A 653 13.82 -34.97 30.31
CA SER A 653 14.32 -35.46 29.01
C SER A 653 13.22 -35.57 27.96
N LEU A 654 13.48 -35.06 26.77
CA LEU A 654 12.61 -35.22 25.60
C LEU A 654 13.03 -36.48 24.83
N LEU A 655 12.07 -37.39 24.62
CA LEU A 655 12.28 -38.58 23.79
C LEU A 655 12.06 -38.25 22.31
N PRO A 656 12.87 -38.82 21.39
CA PRO A 656 12.70 -38.63 19.95
C PRO A 656 11.26 -38.88 19.48
N GLY A 657 10.68 -37.91 18.78
CA GLY A 657 9.37 -38.01 18.15
C GLY A 657 8.16 -37.97 19.09
N LYS A 658 8.35 -38.08 20.42
CA LYS A 658 7.27 -38.13 21.42
C LYS A 658 6.96 -36.73 21.97
N THR A 659 5.67 -36.42 22.11
CA THR A 659 5.19 -35.16 22.69
C THR A 659 5.12 -35.27 24.21
N THR A 660 5.77 -34.35 24.93
CA THR A 660 5.68 -34.21 26.39
C THR A 660 4.87 -32.97 26.75
N CYS A 661 3.96 -33.08 27.72
CA CYS A 661 3.09 -31.97 28.17
C CYS A 661 3.46 -31.54 29.60
N TYR A 662 3.64 -30.24 29.80
CA TYR A 662 3.87 -29.59 31.09
C TYR A 662 2.66 -28.72 31.44
N ASN A 663 2.04 -28.98 32.59
CA ASN A 663 0.87 -28.25 33.07
C ASN A 663 1.28 -27.23 34.13
N PHE A 664 0.81 -25.99 33.98
CA PHE A 664 0.97 -24.92 34.96
C PHE A 664 -0.42 -24.42 35.39
N SER A 665 -0.57 -24.10 36.67
CA SER A 665 -1.80 -23.52 37.22
C SER A 665 -1.49 -22.36 38.17
N PHE A 666 -2.29 -21.30 38.11
CA PHE A 666 -2.22 -20.18 39.04
C PHE A 666 -3.59 -19.53 39.24
N VAL A 667 -3.78 -18.86 40.38
CA VAL A 667 -5.02 -18.14 40.70
C VAL A 667 -4.89 -16.67 40.28
N ALA A 668 -5.82 -16.21 39.43
CA ALA A 668 -5.87 -14.82 38.98
C ALA A 668 -6.30 -13.88 40.12
N LYS A 669 -5.74 -12.67 40.15
CA LYS A 669 -6.15 -11.64 41.11
C LYS A 669 -7.49 -11.01 40.72
N THR A 670 -8.23 -10.53 41.72
CA THR A 670 -9.52 -9.86 41.53
C THR A 670 -9.40 -8.52 40.77
N GLU A 671 -8.23 -7.89 40.79
CA GLU A 671 -7.91 -6.68 40.02
C GLU A 671 -7.73 -6.94 38.52
N ASP A 672 -7.54 -8.20 38.11
CA ASP A 672 -7.34 -8.57 36.71
C ASP A 672 -8.64 -8.97 36.01
N VAL A 673 -9.78 -8.93 36.70
CA VAL A 673 -11.10 -9.13 36.09
C VAL A 673 -11.34 -8.08 35.00
N GLY A 674 -11.63 -8.55 33.78
CA GLY A 674 -11.78 -7.74 32.58
C GLY A 674 -10.48 -7.51 31.80
N LYS A 675 -9.33 -7.94 32.32
CA LYS A 675 -8.03 -7.85 31.63
C LYS A 675 -7.71 -9.14 30.87
N LYS A 676 -6.87 -8.99 29.84
CA LYS A 676 -6.33 -10.08 29.02
C LYS A 676 -4.95 -10.49 29.54
N ILE A 677 -4.75 -11.78 29.77
CA ILE A 677 -3.44 -12.37 30.07
C ILE A 677 -2.91 -13.05 28.81
N GLU A 678 -1.77 -12.58 28.33
CA GLU A 678 -1.08 -13.12 27.15
C GLU A 678 0.24 -13.80 27.51
N MET A 679 0.61 -14.83 26.75
CA MET A 679 1.96 -15.40 26.76
C MET A 679 2.88 -14.49 25.96
N THR A 680 3.96 -14.00 26.56
CA THR A 680 4.95 -13.15 25.89
C THR A 680 6.10 -13.98 25.34
N GLY A 681 6.47 -15.07 26.01
CA GLY A 681 7.45 -16.03 25.51
C GLY A 681 7.55 -17.31 26.32
N ILE A 682 8.22 -18.30 25.75
CA ILE A 682 8.52 -19.61 26.36
C ILE A 682 10.01 -19.85 26.20
N GLU A 683 10.67 -20.29 27.26
CA GLU A 683 12.11 -20.51 27.27
C GLU A 683 12.45 -21.91 27.78
N VAL A 684 13.31 -22.61 27.05
CA VAL A 684 13.89 -23.91 27.46
C VAL A 684 15.39 -23.76 27.58
N MET A 685 15.94 -24.10 28.75
CA MET A 685 17.38 -24.08 29.01
C MET A 685 17.99 -25.46 28.73
N LEU A 686 18.91 -25.51 27.76
CA LEU A 686 19.74 -26.69 27.50
C LEU A 686 21.10 -26.54 28.18
N GLY A 687 21.66 -27.64 28.67
CA GLY A 687 22.87 -27.64 29.49
C GLY A 687 22.57 -27.40 30.97
N GLY A 688 23.61 -27.20 31.78
CA GLY A 688 23.47 -26.99 33.23
C GLY A 688 24.57 -26.12 33.78
N ASP A 689 24.49 -25.79 35.08
CA ASP A 689 25.33 -24.79 35.75
C ASP A 689 26.84 -25.09 35.71
N SER A 690 27.22 -26.35 35.47
CA SER A 690 28.62 -26.79 35.30
C SER A 690 29.15 -26.62 33.87
N GLY A 691 28.31 -26.26 32.90
CA GLY A 691 28.60 -26.16 31.47
C GLY A 691 28.13 -24.83 30.85
N ARG A 692 27.69 -24.88 29.60
CA ARG A 692 27.02 -23.75 28.92
C ARG A 692 25.51 -23.90 29.00
N CYS A 693 24.84 -22.79 29.31
CA CYS A 693 23.40 -22.66 29.36
C CYS A 693 22.91 -22.03 28.04
N VAL A 694 22.24 -22.82 27.21
CA VAL A 694 21.64 -22.33 25.96
C VAL A 694 20.13 -22.19 26.16
N PHE A 695 19.65 -20.96 26.20
CA PHE A 695 18.23 -20.62 26.29
C PHE A 695 17.61 -20.59 24.89
N VAL A 696 16.76 -21.56 24.60
CA VAL A 696 15.95 -21.61 23.38
C VAL A 696 14.65 -20.86 23.68
N SER A 697 14.45 -19.71 23.03
CA SER A 697 13.35 -18.79 23.33
C SER A 697 12.36 -18.69 22.16
N TRP A 698 11.08 -18.92 22.47
CA TRP A 698 9.96 -18.75 21.55
C TRP A 698 9.14 -17.53 21.96
N ARG A 699 8.73 -16.69 21.00
CA ARG A 699 7.77 -15.61 21.24
C ARG A 699 6.36 -16.17 21.31
N GLY A 700 5.55 -15.61 22.21
CA GLY A 700 4.14 -15.98 22.34
C GLY A 700 3.94 -17.42 22.81
N ALA A 701 3.05 -18.14 22.13
CA ALA A 701 2.65 -19.51 22.46
C ALA A 701 3.49 -20.60 21.78
N GLY A 702 4.68 -20.26 21.27
CA GLY A 702 5.53 -21.20 20.52
C GLY A 702 5.49 -20.99 19.00
N GLY A 703 6.05 -21.96 18.29
CA GLY A 703 6.21 -21.93 16.83
C GLY A 703 7.55 -21.37 16.34
N ASP A 704 8.00 -21.90 15.22
CA ASP A 704 9.26 -21.58 14.53
C ASP A 704 9.00 -21.02 13.12
N ALA A 705 10.07 -20.78 12.36
CA ALA A 705 9.98 -20.23 11.00
C ALA A 705 9.10 -21.07 10.04
N ALA A 706 8.94 -22.38 10.28
CA ALA A 706 8.12 -23.27 9.45
C ALA A 706 6.66 -23.37 9.91
N SER A 707 6.39 -23.06 11.19
CA SER A 707 5.13 -23.36 11.88
C SER A 707 3.90 -22.66 11.30
N ALA A 708 4.02 -21.41 10.84
CA ALA A 708 2.89 -20.66 10.25
C ALA A 708 2.35 -21.34 8.98
N HIS A 709 3.25 -21.88 8.16
CA HIS A 709 2.90 -22.54 6.91
C HIS A 709 2.45 -23.99 7.13
N GLU A 710 2.97 -24.66 8.18
CA GLU A 710 2.49 -25.99 8.64
C GLU A 710 1.05 -25.90 9.16
N ALA A 711 0.70 -24.88 9.95
CA ALA A 711 -0.66 -24.65 10.42
C ALA A 711 -1.66 -24.46 9.27
N LEU A 712 -1.27 -23.72 8.22
CA LEU A 712 -2.08 -23.56 7.00
C LEU A 712 -2.28 -24.89 6.25
N GLN A 713 -1.27 -25.76 6.21
CA GLN A 713 -1.39 -27.08 5.57
C GLN A 713 -2.25 -28.03 6.40
N ALA A 714 -2.06 -28.08 7.72
CA ALA A 714 -2.84 -28.91 8.64
C ALA A 714 -4.34 -28.56 8.56
N SER A 715 -4.69 -27.28 8.50
CA SER A 715 -6.09 -26.83 8.35
C SER A 715 -6.75 -27.27 7.03
N ARG A 716 -5.95 -27.43 5.95
CA ARG A 716 -6.43 -27.91 4.64
C ARG A 716 -6.59 -29.44 4.61
N CYS A 717 -5.70 -30.17 5.30
CA CYS A 717 -5.72 -31.63 5.36
C CYS A 717 -6.76 -32.18 6.34
N SER A 718 -7.07 -31.45 7.42
CA SER A 718 -8.06 -31.86 8.44
C SER A 718 -9.48 -32.10 7.89
N ARG A 719 -9.85 -31.50 6.74
CA ARG A 719 -11.16 -31.75 6.10
C ARG A 719 -11.32 -33.14 5.46
N ARG A 720 -10.25 -33.96 5.38
CA ARG A 720 -10.31 -35.30 4.73
C ARG A 720 -10.30 -36.49 5.70
N TRP A 721 -10.04 -36.29 6.99
CA TRP A 721 -9.91 -37.41 7.94
C TRP A 721 -11.02 -37.41 9.00
N GLY A 722 -12.26 -37.55 8.55
CA GLY A 722 -13.40 -37.86 9.41
C GLY A 722 -13.76 -39.34 9.30
N ARG A 723 -12.94 -40.24 9.87
CA ARG A 723 -13.28 -41.62 10.26
C ARG A 723 -12.04 -42.30 10.87
N ASN A 724 -12.22 -42.85 12.07
CA ASN A 724 -11.27 -43.57 12.93
C ASN A 724 -10.43 -42.72 13.90
N ILE A 725 -11.08 -42.19 14.95
CA ILE A 725 -10.42 -41.74 16.18
C ILE A 725 -10.99 -42.55 17.34
N GLU A 726 -10.73 -43.85 17.36
CA GLU A 726 -10.88 -44.70 18.54
C GLU A 726 -9.77 -45.76 18.46
N ALA A 727 -8.53 -45.39 18.82
CA ALA A 727 -7.39 -46.26 19.20
C ALA A 727 -6.00 -45.60 19.03
N ARG A 728 -5.82 -44.32 19.41
CA ARG A 728 -4.46 -43.76 19.61
C ARG A 728 -4.36 -43.07 20.95
N GLN A 729 -3.58 -43.68 21.86
CA GLN A 729 -3.19 -43.12 23.16
C GLN A 729 -2.12 -42.01 23.04
N GLU A 730 -1.65 -41.69 21.84
CA GLU A 730 -0.63 -40.65 21.60
C GLU A 730 -1.26 -39.33 21.14
N LEU A 731 -0.85 -38.23 21.79
CA LEU A 731 -1.20 -36.86 21.41
C LEU A 731 -0.68 -36.56 20.00
N ASP A 732 -1.60 -36.34 19.06
CA ASP A 732 -1.25 -35.96 17.69
C ASP A 732 -0.77 -34.49 17.65
N TRP A 733 0.52 -34.28 17.37
CA TRP A 733 1.16 -32.96 17.33
C TRP A 733 0.46 -31.98 16.38
N ASP A 734 -0.06 -32.47 15.26
CA ASP A 734 -0.69 -31.63 14.22
C ASP A 734 -2.10 -31.17 14.63
N SER A 735 -2.74 -31.88 15.55
CA SER A 735 -4.05 -31.51 16.12
C SER A 735 -3.96 -30.44 17.22
N LEU A 736 -2.77 -30.18 17.76
CA LEU A 736 -2.55 -29.21 18.83
C LEU A 736 -2.69 -27.78 18.30
N THR A 737 -3.69 -27.06 18.82
CA THR A 737 -3.89 -25.63 18.59
C THR A 737 -3.16 -24.80 19.65
N MET A 738 -2.56 -23.69 19.21
CA MET A 738 -1.93 -22.72 20.10
C MET A 738 -2.97 -21.70 20.57
N GLN A 739 -3.02 -21.45 21.87
CA GLN A 739 -3.89 -20.43 22.46
C GLN A 739 -3.06 -19.48 23.31
N HIS A 740 -2.62 -18.38 22.70
CA HIS A 740 -1.66 -17.43 23.26
C HIS A 740 -2.21 -16.48 24.32
N SER A 741 -3.53 -16.44 24.52
CA SER A 741 -4.16 -15.54 25.48
C SER A 741 -5.41 -16.10 26.12
N THR A 742 -5.76 -15.57 27.28
CA THR A 742 -7.02 -15.82 27.99
C THR A 742 -7.54 -14.54 28.66
N MET A 743 -8.85 -14.46 28.88
CA MET A 743 -9.51 -13.35 29.59
C MET A 743 -9.90 -13.79 31.00
N ILE A 744 -9.63 -12.93 31.99
CA ILE A 744 -10.17 -13.14 33.34
C ILE A 744 -11.54 -12.49 33.42
N ILE A 745 -12.57 -13.29 33.69
CA ILE A 745 -13.95 -12.84 33.75
C ILE A 745 -14.47 -12.90 35.19
N SER A 746 -15.48 -12.08 35.50
CA SER A 746 -16.10 -12.07 36.82
C SER A 746 -16.71 -13.43 37.13
N ARG A 747 -16.79 -13.76 38.42
CA ARG A 747 -17.51 -14.94 38.91
C ARG A 747 -18.97 -14.89 38.44
N VAL A 748 -19.53 -16.06 38.10
CA VAL A 748 -20.95 -16.17 37.76
C VAL A 748 -21.78 -15.87 39.01
N PRO A 749 -22.66 -14.85 38.99
CA PRO A 749 -23.47 -14.51 40.15
C PRO A 749 -24.54 -15.58 40.40
N LYS A 750 -24.69 -16.06 41.63
CA LYS A 750 -25.79 -16.95 42.04
C LYS A 750 -26.87 -16.17 42.79
N ILE A 751 -27.40 -15.11 42.19
CA ILE A 751 -28.55 -14.36 42.70
C ILE A 751 -29.62 -14.30 41.60
N SER A 752 -30.88 -14.53 41.95
CA SER A 752 -32.01 -14.33 41.03
C SER A 752 -32.67 -12.98 41.27
N VAL A 753 -33.02 -12.31 40.18
CA VAL A 753 -33.72 -11.02 40.15
C VAL A 753 -34.98 -11.21 39.32
N GLN A 754 -36.15 -10.91 39.87
CA GLN A 754 -37.46 -11.07 39.22
C GLN A 754 -38.24 -9.75 39.27
N LEU A 755 -38.90 -9.40 38.17
CA LEU A 755 -39.69 -8.18 38.01
C LEU A 755 -41.17 -8.54 37.78
N SER A 756 -42.09 -7.84 38.44
CA SER A 756 -43.54 -8.02 38.30
C SER A 756 -44.24 -6.65 38.15
N HIS A 757 -45.01 -6.48 37.07
CA HIS A 757 -45.74 -5.25 36.70
C HIS A 757 -46.82 -5.55 35.63
N GLN A 758 -47.72 -4.59 35.32
CA GLN A 758 -48.82 -4.74 34.34
C GLN A 758 -48.73 -3.68 33.22
N PRO A 759 -48.16 -3.95 32.03
CA PRO A 759 -48.06 -2.96 30.94
C PRO A 759 -49.39 -2.79 30.18
N PRO A 760 -49.65 -1.66 29.49
CA PRO A 760 -48.79 -0.48 29.31
C PRO A 760 -48.94 0.56 30.43
N ALA A 761 -48.02 1.53 30.48
CA ALA A 761 -48.12 2.69 31.35
C ALA A 761 -48.91 3.83 30.67
N LEU A 762 -49.68 4.62 31.40
CA LEU A 762 -50.36 5.82 30.91
C LEU A 762 -49.56 7.08 31.22
N THR A 763 -49.67 8.08 30.35
CA THR A 763 -49.00 9.37 30.54
C THR A 763 -49.47 10.03 31.82
N ASN A 764 -48.50 10.54 32.59
CA ASN A 764 -48.66 11.16 33.91
C ASN A 764 -49.14 10.24 35.05
N GLU A 765 -49.32 8.94 34.83
CA GLU A 765 -49.64 8.00 35.91
C GLU A 765 -48.40 7.62 36.73
N MET A 766 -48.64 7.14 37.96
CA MET A 766 -47.61 6.57 38.82
C MET A 766 -47.59 5.04 38.64
N TYR A 767 -46.75 4.57 37.72
CA TYR A 767 -46.64 3.15 37.34
C TYR A 767 -45.75 2.36 38.32
N CYS A 768 -46.22 1.23 38.85
CA CYS A 768 -45.50 0.45 39.87
C CYS A 768 -44.83 -0.81 39.30
N ILE A 769 -43.55 -1.02 39.62
CA ILE A 769 -42.78 -2.22 39.28
C ILE A 769 -42.27 -2.86 40.58
N LYS A 770 -42.64 -4.13 40.82
CA LYS A 770 -42.19 -4.90 41.99
C LYS A 770 -40.95 -5.72 41.63
N LEU A 771 -39.87 -5.54 42.38
CA LEU A 771 -38.59 -6.24 42.28
C LEU A 771 -38.46 -7.27 43.41
N THR A 772 -38.08 -8.49 43.08
CA THR A 772 -37.73 -9.56 44.04
C THR A 772 -36.31 -10.05 43.78
N VAL A 773 -35.43 -9.98 44.80
CA VAL A 773 -34.03 -10.44 44.74
C VAL A 773 -33.85 -11.62 45.69
N GLN A 774 -33.32 -12.76 45.23
CA GLN A 774 -33.07 -13.94 46.06
C GLN A 774 -31.62 -14.43 45.94
N SER A 775 -30.95 -14.64 47.08
CA SER A 775 -29.60 -15.20 47.10
C SER A 775 -29.63 -16.73 46.99
N GLN A 776 -28.88 -17.27 46.03
CA GLN A 776 -28.59 -18.70 45.87
C GLN A 776 -27.10 -19.00 46.12
N GLU A 777 -26.40 -18.06 46.76
CA GLU A 777 -25.01 -18.20 47.16
C GLU A 777 -24.88 -19.08 48.42
N GLU A 778 -23.76 -19.79 48.54
CA GLU A 778 -23.45 -20.60 49.74
C GLU A 778 -22.89 -19.76 50.90
N ALA A 779 -22.33 -18.59 50.59
CA ALA A 779 -21.83 -17.61 51.55
C ALA A 779 -22.69 -16.34 51.54
N MET A 780 -22.57 -15.54 52.59
CA MET A 780 -23.32 -14.31 52.78
C MET A 780 -22.92 -13.24 51.74
N ALA A 781 -23.90 -12.73 51.00
CA ALA A 781 -23.70 -11.63 50.05
C ALA A 781 -23.65 -10.30 50.82
N LYS A 782 -22.52 -9.61 50.76
CA LYS A 782 -22.25 -8.34 51.44
C LYS A 782 -22.44 -7.16 50.49
N ASP A 783 -22.77 -5.99 51.04
CA ASP A 783 -22.90 -4.72 50.28
C ASP A 783 -23.83 -4.83 49.07
N VAL A 784 -25.03 -5.40 49.25
CA VAL A 784 -25.99 -5.57 48.15
C VAL A 784 -26.60 -4.21 47.80
N LYS A 785 -26.41 -3.79 46.55
CA LYS A 785 -26.83 -2.49 46.01
C LYS A 785 -27.68 -2.67 44.77
N LEU A 786 -28.73 -1.86 44.65
CA LEU A 786 -29.63 -1.81 43.49
C LEU A 786 -29.46 -0.49 42.75
N THR A 787 -29.23 -0.57 41.45
CA THR A 787 -29.37 0.56 40.53
C THR A 787 -30.60 0.32 39.66
N ALA A 788 -31.63 1.16 39.81
CA ALA A 788 -32.94 0.98 39.16
C ALA A 788 -33.45 2.25 38.46
N GLY A 789 -33.88 2.14 37.20
CA GLY A 789 -34.47 3.24 36.43
C GLY A 789 -34.18 3.17 34.94
N LEU A 790 -34.27 4.29 34.22
CA LEU A 790 -34.08 4.36 32.77
C LEU A 790 -32.66 3.88 32.39
N LYS A 791 -32.57 2.86 31.54
CA LYS A 791 -31.28 2.30 31.09
C LYS A 791 -30.44 3.39 30.40
N PRO A 792 -29.19 3.62 30.84
CA PRO A 792 -28.27 4.56 30.18
C PRO A 792 -28.07 4.23 28.70
N GLY A 793 -27.94 5.27 27.86
CA GLY A 793 -27.72 5.12 26.41
C GLY A 793 -28.98 5.14 25.54
N GLN A 794 -30.15 5.41 26.12
CA GLN A 794 -31.38 5.72 25.38
C GLN A 794 -31.43 7.21 24.98
N ASP A 795 -32.46 7.62 24.23
CA ASP A 795 -32.67 9.01 23.79
C ASP A 795 -32.62 10.00 24.98
N ALA A 796 -31.86 11.07 24.83
CA ALA A 796 -31.62 12.08 25.87
C ALA A 796 -32.93 12.74 26.36
N ASN A 797 -33.93 12.86 25.49
CA ASN A 797 -35.24 13.43 25.84
C ASN A 797 -36.04 12.54 26.80
N LEU A 798 -35.78 11.23 26.83
CA LEU A 798 -36.44 10.31 27.74
C LEU A 798 -36.00 10.53 29.19
N GLY A 799 -34.77 11.00 29.43
CA GLY A 799 -34.28 11.30 30.78
C GLY A 799 -35.02 12.46 31.45
N GLN A 800 -35.51 13.44 30.67
CA GLN A 800 -36.26 14.59 31.19
C GLN A 800 -37.76 14.31 31.35
N THR A 801 -38.27 13.24 30.73
CA THR A 801 -39.69 12.88 30.70
C THR A 801 -40.00 11.62 31.50
N THR A 802 -39.02 11.09 32.23
CA THR A 802 -39.12 9.86 33.03
C THR A 802 -38.61 10.12 34.43
N HIS A 803 -39.48 9.94 35.42
CA HIS A 803 -39.14 10.15 36.83
C HIS A 803 -39.30 8.84 37.60
N VAL A 804 -38.29 8.48 38.38
CA VAL A 804 -38.24 7.21 39.13
C VAL A 804 -38.12 7.51 40.63
N THR A 805 -38.93 6.84 41.43
CA THR A 805 -38.95 6.98 42.90
C THR A 805 -39.21 5.64 43.59
N LEU A 806 -38.79 5.53 44.85
CA LEU A 806 -39.10 4.38 45.73
C LEU A 806 -40.34 4.64 46.60
N ASP A 807 -40.84 5.87 46.62
CA ASP A 807 -41.96 6.31 47.45
C ASP A 807 -43.15 6.67 46.56
N GLY A 808 -44.21 5.85 46.61
CA GLY A 808 -45.41 6.02 45.80
C GLY A 808 -46.35 7.13 46.28
N SER A 809 -46.06 7.76 47.43
CA SER A 809 -46.89 8.83 48.02
C SER A 809 -46.42 10.25 47.66
N LYS A 810 -45.21 10.38 47.12
CA LYS A 810 -44.64 11.68 46.71
C LYS A 810 -45.02 11.99 45.26
N PHE A 811 -45.60 13.16 45.03
CA PHE A 811 -45.74 13.70 43.68
C PHE A 811 -44.33 13.92 43.10
N CYS A 812 -44.04 13.30 41.96
CA CYS A 812 -42.78 13.53 41.25
C CYS A 812 -42.84 14.90 40.56
N ASP A 813 -42.05 15.84 41.07
CA ASP A 813 -41.73 17.12 40.42
C ASP A 813 -40.65 16.91 39.34
N ASP A 814 -40.42 17.92 38.48
CA ASP A 814 -39.44 17.89 37.38
C ASP A 814 -37.99 17.60 37.84
N SER A 815 -37.70 17.67 39.14
CA SER A 815 -36.38 17.38 39.75
C SER A 815 -36.15 15.90 40.07
N ALA A 816 -37.14 15.02 39.89
CA ALA A 816 -36.99 13.59 40.21
C ALA A 816 -36.08 12.86 39.19
N PRO A 817 -35.14 12.02 39.64
CA PRO A 817 -34.14 11.41 38.77
C PRO A 817 -34.74 10.33 37.86
N SER A 818 -34.15 10.13 36.67
CA SER A 818 -34.53 9.06 35.75
C SER A 818 -33.89 7.71 36.11
N LEU A 819 -32.84 7.69 36.94
CA LEU A 819 -32.12 6.50 37.39
C LEU A 819 -31.68 6.68 38.85
N LEU A 820 -31.96 5.68 39.70
CA LEU A 820 -31.54 5.64 41.10
C LEU A 820 -30.29 4.74 41.23
N PRO A 821 -29.08 5.30 41.40
CA PRO A 821 -27.86 4.51 41.58
C PRO A 821 -27.68 4.03 43.03
N ASP A 822 -27.09 2.85 43.19
CA ASP A 822 -26.52 2.33 44.44
C ASP A 822 -27.46 2.37 45.67
N VAL A 823 -28.75 2.07 45.47
CA VAL A 823 -29.73 1.95 46.55
C VAL A 823 -29.35 0.76 47.45
N PRO A 824 -29.04 0.97 48.73
CA PRO A 824 -28.62 -0.11 49.61
C PRO A 824 -29.80 -1.05 49.91
N LEU A 825 -29.63 -2.33 49.60
CA LEU A 825 -30.58 -3.39 49.88
C LEU A 825 -30.22 -4.20 51.14
N GLY A 826 -29.02 -4.00 51.70
CA GLY A 826 -28.54 -4.65 52.92
C GLY A 826 -27.63 -5.84 52.64
N GLU A 827 -27.61 -6.81 53.55
CA GLU A 827 -26.88 -8.08 53.40
C GLU A 827 -27.89 -9.22 53.17
N LEU A 828 -27.56 -10.16 52.29
CA LEU A 828 -28.45 -11.28 51.93
C LEU A 828 -27.83 -12.62 52.35
N LYS A 829 -28.52 -13.34 53.23
CA LYS A 829 -28.13 -14.71 53.62
C LYS A 829 -28.48 -15.71 52.51
N PRO A 830 -27.80 -16.88 52.47
CA PRO A 830 -28.16 -17.97 51.57
C PRO A 830 -29.66 -18.31 51.62
N GLY A 831 -30.34 -18.29 50.48
CA GLY A 831 -31.77 -18.59 50.33
C GLY A 831 -32.74 -17.45 50.65
N GLU A 832 -32.27 -16.34 51.23
CA GLU A 832 -33.10 -15.20 51.63
C GLU A 832 -33.66 -14.43 50.41
N LYS A 833 -34.89 -13.90 50.56
CA LYS A 833 -35.61 -13.12 49.54
C LYS A 833 -35.86 -11.70 50.02
N LEU A 834 -35.63 -10.73 49.16
CA LEU A 834 -35.90 -9.31 49.39
C LEU A 834 -36.86 -8.77 48.33
N GLU A 835 -37.86 -8.00 48.74
CA GLU A 835 -38.81 -7.34 47.83
C GLU A 835 -38.73 -5.81 47.94
N LYS A 836 -38.80 -5.11 46.79
CA LYS A 836 -38.81 -3.65 46.71
C LYS A 836 -39.72 -3.18 45.58
N CYS A 837 -40.45 -2.09 45.76
CA CYS A 837 -41.23 -1.46 44.70
C CYS A 837 -40.50 -0.22 44.16
N VAL A 838 -40.53 -0.06 42.83
CA VAL A 838 -40.02 1.11 42.10
C VAL A 838 -41.19 1.72 41.33
N PHE A 839 -41.46 2.99 41.55
CA PHE A 839 -42.52 3.74 40.87
C PHE A 839 -41.92 4.62 39.78
N VAL A 840 -42.63 4.71 38.65
CA VAL A 840 -42.19 5.42 37.45
C VAL A 840 -43.32 6.32 36.94
N LYS A 841 -43.02 7.59 36.66
CA LYS A 841 -43.92 8.54 36.00
C LYS A 841 -43.34 8.92 34.64
N CYS A 842 -44.14 8.75 33.58
CA CYS A 842 -43.77 9.05 32.21
C CYS A 842 -44.62 10.21 31.66
N VAL A 843 -43.96 11.29 31.20
CA VAL A 843 -44.64 12.51 30.71
C VAL A 843 -44.89 12.45 29.19
N SER A 844 -44.01 11.77 28.44
CA SER A 844 -44.19 11.57 26.99
C SER A 844 -44.52 10.11 26.65
N THR A 845 -45.12 9.90 25.49
CA THR A 845 -45.47 8.57 24.98
C THR A 845 -44.27 7.83 24.39
N GLY A 846 -44.38 6.51 24.26
CA GLY A 846 -43.40 5.65 23.60
C GLY A 846 -42.74 4.61 24.51
N PRO A 847 -41.90 3.73 23.94
CA PRO A 847 -41.24 2.64 24.65
C PRO A 847 -40.01 3.13 25.44
N ARG A 848 -39.86 2.65 26.68
CA ARG A 848 -38.71 2.92 27.55
C ARG A 848 -38.16 1.63 28.13
N VAL A 849 -36.84 1.46 28.12
CA VAL A 849 -36.14 0.33 28.74
C VAL A 849 -35.69 0.72 30.15
N PHE A 850 -36.14 -0.02 31.16
CA PHE A 850 -35.72 0.14 32.55
C PHE A 850 -34.69 -0.94 32.90
N LEU A 851 -33.61 -0.53 33.56
CA LEU A 851 -32.53 -1.37 34.08
C LEU A 851 -32.69 -1.56 35.59
N PHE A 852 -32.51 -2.79 36.05
CA PHE A 852 -32.40 -3.20 37.45
C PHE A 852 -31.08 -3.97 37.62
N HIS A 853 -30.05 -3.29 38.10
CA HIS A 853 -28.70 -3.82 38.32
C HIS A 853 -28.48 -4.08 39.82
N VAL A 854 -28.24 -5.34 40.19
CA VAL A 854 -27.96 -5.74 41.58
C VAL A 854 -26.48 -6.12 41.70
N ALA A 855 -25.71 -5.35 42.47
CA ALA A 855 -24.29 -5.59 42.74
C ALA A 855 -24.07 -6.07 44.18
N TYR A 856 -23.10 -6.97 44.41
CA TYR A 856 -22.76 -7.49 45.74
C TYR A 856 -21.32 -8.02 45.80
N GLY A 857 -20.77 -8.10 47.01
CA GLY A 857 -19.48 -8.74 47.32
C GLY A 857 -19.66 -10.10 47.99
N ILE A 858 -18.78 -11.06 47.68
CA ILE A 858 -18.78 -12.40 48.28
C ILE A 858 -17.36 -12.94 48.45
N ASP A 859 -17.09 -13.53 49.61
CA ASP A 859 -15.80 -14.16 49.92
C ASP A 859 -15.83 -15.64 49.47
N THR A 860 -14.85 -16.06 48.67
CA THR A 860 -14.69 -17.45 48.22
C THR A 860 -13.24 -17.91 48.36
N THR A 861 -13.00 -19.22 48.43
CA THR A 861 -11.66 -19.80 48.55
C THR A 861 -11.33 -20.64 47.31
N VAL A 862 -10.23 -20.34 46.63
CA VAL A 862 -9.75 -21.06 45.43
C VAL A 862 -8.32 -21.52 45.68
N GLU A 863 -8.08 -22.83 45.61
CA GLU A 863 -6.77 -23.45 45.89
C GLU A 863 -6.11 -22.95 47.20
N GLY A 864 -6.91 -22.76 48.26
CA GLY A 864 -6.45 -22.32 49.58
C GLY A 864 -6.23 -20.81 49.74
N ARG A 865 -6.44 -19.99 48.69
CA ARG A 865 -6.41 -18.52 48.78
C ARG A 865 -7.83 -17.96 48.92
N GLN A 866 -8.05 -17.11 49.93
CA GLN A 866 -9.29 -16.36 50.06
C GLN A 866 -9.29 -15.16 49.10
N ILE A 867 -10.35 -15.04 48.31
CA ILE A 867 -10.57 -13.92 47.38
C ILE A 867 -11.97 -13.32 47.61
N MET A 868 -12.07 -12.00 47.57
CA MET A 868 -13.34 -11.28 47.60
C MET A 868 -13.77 -10.96 46.18
N CYS A 869 -14.82 -11.63 45.70
CA CYS A 869 -15.38 -11.44 44.37
C CYS A 869 -16.47 -10.36 44.41
N LYS A 870 -16.40 -9.40 43.48
CA LYS A 870 -17.50 -8.48 43.19
C LYS A 870 -18.35 -9.06 42.07
N CYS A 871 -19.62 -9.32 42.35
CA CYS A 871 -20.58 -9.92 41.43
C CYS A 871 -21.69 -8.91 41.14
N HIS A 872 -22.33 -9.03 39.98
CA HIS A 872 -23.53 -8.26 39.66
C HIS A 872 -24.48 -9.05 38.75
N LYS A 873 -25.77 -8.72 38.81
CA LYS A 873 -26.83 -9.31 37.99
C LYS A 873 -27.73 -8.20 37.45
N ASP A 874 -27.90 -8.17 36.14
CA ASP A 874 -28.75 -7.19 35.45
C ASP A 874 -30.04 -7.84 34.97
N GLU A 875 -31.15 -7.16 35.20
CA GLU A 875 -32.44 -7.45 34.56
C GLU A 875 -32.99 -6.17 33.91
N THR A 876 -33.56 -6.28 32.72
CA THR A 876 -34.11 -5.13 31.99
C THR A 876 -35.52 -5.42 31.50
N VAL A 877 -36.38 -4.41 31.53
CA VAL A 877 -37.75 -4.51 31.04
C VAL A 877 -38.14 -3.33 30.18
N THR A 878 -38.88 -3.58 29.10
CA THR A 878 -39.37 -2.54 28.19
C THR A 878 -40.84 -2.24 28.49
N ILE A 879 -41.17 -0.97 28.74
CA ILE A 879 -42.52 -0.52 29.08
C ILE A 879 -42.96 0.52 28.06
N GLU A 880 -44.14 0.35 27.47
CA GLU A 880 -44.75 1.28 26.53
C GLU A 880 -45.65 2.29 27.27
N THR A 881 -45.51 3.58 26.97
CA THR A 881 -46.33 4.65 27.54
C THR A 881 -47.35 5.20 26.53
N LEU A 882 -48.64 5.21 26.89
CA LEU A 882 -49.78 5.62 26.04
C LEU A 882 -50.50 6.87 26.56
N VAL A 883 -51.30 7.50 25.70
CA VAL A 883 -52.22 8.60 26.09
C VAL A 883 -53.50 8.00 26.69
N PRO A 884 -54.05 8.53 27.79
CA PRO A 884 -55.25 7.99 28.42
C PRO A 884 -56.53 8.20 27.58
N PHE A 885 -56.69 9.38 26.98
CA PHE A 885 -57.85 9.75 26.16
C PHE A 885 -57.54 10.91 25.22
N GLU A 886 -58.32 11.05 24.14
CA GLU A 886 -58.30 12.16 23.19
C GLU A 886 -59.47 13.11 23.45
N VAL A 887 -59.27 14.43 23.32
CA VAL A 887 -60.31 15.45 23.57
C VAL A 887 -60.47 16.34 22.36
N SER A 888 -61.69 16.42 21.81
CA SER A 888 -62.03 17.29 20.67
C SER A 888 -63.04 18.37 21.04
N VAL A 889 -62.96 19.54 20.39
CA VAL A 889 -63.74 20.73 20.75
C VAL A 889 -64.40 21.33 19.50
N LYS A 890 -65.70 21.66 19.56
CA LYS A 890 -66.50 22.19 18.43
C LYS A 890 -67.37 23.38 18.84
N PHE A 891 -67.51 24.37 17.96
CA PHE A 891 -68.47 25.48 18.09
C PHE A 891 -69.61 25.31 17.10
N VAL A 892 -70.85 25.35 17.60
CA VAL A 892 -72.06 25.19 16.77
C VAL A 892 -73.13 26.23 17.12
N SER A 893 -74.02 26.51 16.19
CA SER A 893 -75.16 27.41 16.39
C SER A 893 -76.19 26.77 17.31
N THR A 894 -77.20 27.55 17.73
CA THR A 894 -78.36 26.99 18.45
C THR A 894 -79.18 26.00 17.61
N LYS A 895 -78.90 25.89 16.31
CA LYS A 895 -79.44 24.87 15.39
C LYS A 895 -78.49 23.70 15.16
N PHE A 896 -77.39 23.60 15.92
CA PHE A 896 -76.30 22.60 15.77
C PHE A 896 -75.55 22.66 14.44
N GLU A 897 -75.58 23.82 13.76
CA GLU A 897 -74.78 24.04 12.55
C GLU A 897 -73.38 24.52 12.94
N PRO A 898 -72.30 24.03 12.31
CA PRO A 898 -70.94 24.44 12.63
C PRO A 898 -70.73 25.95 12.44
N LEU A 899 -70.06 26.59 13.40
CA LEU A 899 -69.77 28.03 13.38
C LEU A 899 -68.27 28.28 13.25
N ASP A 900 -67.88 28.86 12.12
CA ASP A 900 -66.51 29.40 11.93
C ASP A 900 -66.35 30.80 12.55
N ARG A 901 -67.47 31.51 12.72
CA ARG A 901 -67.54 32.86 13.29
C ARG A 901 -68.76 32.96 14.21
N VAL A 902 -68.61 33.70 15.29
CA VAL A 902 -69.66 33.94 16.28
C VAL A 902 -70.09 35.40 16.23
N SER A 903 -71.39 35.64 16.08
CA SER A 903 -71.93 36.99 16.11
C SER A 903 -72.00 37.53 17.54
N VAL A 904 -71.63 38.80 17.71
CA VAL A 904 -71.66 39.46 19.01
C VAL A 904 -73.09 39.55 19.55
N ASP A 905 -73.26 39.23 20.83
CA ASP A 905 -74.53 39.20 21.58
C ASP A 905 -75.55 38.14 21.08
N ILE A 906 -75.11 37.18 20.26
CA ILE A 906 -75.92 36.05 19.79
C ILE A 906 -75.42 34.75 20.47
N PRO A 907 -76.32 33.92 21.04
CA PRO A 907 -75.93 32.67 21.69
C PRO A 907 -75.45 31.59 20.71
N PHE A 908 -74.47 30.80 21.13
CA PHE A 908 -73.90 29.63 20.43
C PHE A 908 -73.54 28.51 21.41
N LEU A 909 -73.19 27.31 20.92
CA LEU A 909 -72.88 26.13 21.74
C LEU A 909 -71.41 25.72 21.58
N LEU A 910 -70.76 25.35 22.69
CA LEU A 910 -69.44 24.71 22.77
C LEU A 910 -69.63 23.24 23.11
N MET A 911 -69.13 22.32 22.29
CA MET A 911 -69.15 20.88 22.54
C MET A 911 -67.75 20.33 22.76
N THR A 912 -67.57 19.44 23.75
CA THR A 912 -66.31 18.75 24.04
C THR A 912 -66.52 17.24 24.05
N ASP A 913 -65.82 16.50 23.19
CA ASP A 913 -65.90 15.02 23.08
C ASP A 913 -64.61 14.40 23.64
N ILE A 914 -64.72 13.50 24.63
CA ILE A 914 -63.59 12.76 25.25
C ILE A 914 -63.66 11.28 24.84
N VAL A 915 -62.64 10.79 24.14
CA VAL A 915 -62.56 9.40 23.64
C VAL A 915 -61.46 8.64 24.37
N SER A 916 -61.80 7.56 25.06
CA SER A 916 -60.81 6.77 25.81
C SER A 916 -59.90 5.96 24.89
N SER A 917 -58.59 6.13 25.08
CA SER A 917 -57.53 5.38 24.38
C SER A 917 -56.82 4.36 25.29
N SER A 918 -57.18 4.34 26.58
CA SER A 918 -56.62 3.42 27.56
C SER A 918 -57.18 2.00 27.36
N PRO A 919 -56.35 0.94 27.49
CA PRO A 919 -56.82 -0.45 27.51
C PRO A 919 -57.53 -0.82 28.82
N TRP A 920 -57.44 0.04 29.84
CA TRP A 920 -58.06 -0.12 31.14
C TRP A 920 -59.20 0.89 31.32
N PRO A 921 -60.27 0.55 32.07
CA PRO A 921 -61.37 1.47 32.34
C PRO A 921 -60.87 2.70 33.10
N LEU A 922 -61.21 3.89 32.60
CA LEU A 922 -60.85 5.16 33.22
C LEU A 922 -62.06 5.74 33.94
N LEU A 923 -61.90 6.10 35.22
CA LEU A 923 -62.93 6.82 35.96
C LEU A 923 -62.70 8.33 35.78
N LEU A 924 -63.62 9.02 35.13
CA LEU A 924 -63.70 10.48 35.07
C LEU A 924 -64.44 10.98 36.30
N THR A 925 -63.72 11.59 37.25
CA THR A 925 -64.29 12.10 38.50
C THR A 925 -65.06 13.39 38.27
N SER A 926 -64.50 14.33 37.50
CA SER A 926 -65.15 15.62 37.20
C SER A 926 -64.50 16.34 36.01
N SER A 927 -65.29 17.13 35.27
CA SER A 927 -64.81 18.11 34.31
C SER A 927 -65.10 19.55 34.78
N SER A 928 -64.31 20.52 34.31
CA SER A 928 -64.59 21.94 34.56
C SER A 928 -64.16 22.82 33.40
N LEU A 929 -64.98 23.82 33.09
CA LEU A 929 -64.76 24.79 32.02
C LEU A 929 -64.38 26.15 32.61
N GLN A 930 -63.16 26.61 32.31
CA GLN A 930 -62.65 27.92 32.73
C GLN A 930 -62.70 28.88 31.55
N LEU A 931 -63.73 29.73 31.51
CA LEU A 931 -63.93 30.73 30.44
C LEU A 931 -63.14 32.01 30.72
N LEU A 932 -62.62 32.65 29.67
CA LEU A 932 -61.89 33.93 29.78
C LEU A 932 -62.76 35.13 29.39
N THR A 933 -63.15 35.23 28.12
CA THR A 933 -63.84 36.42 27.57
C THR A 933 -65.27 36.14 27.11
N VAL A 934 -65.64 34.88 26.95
CA VAL A 934 -66.99 34.44 26.58
C VAL A 934 -67.79 34.19 27.86
N THR A 935 -69.04 34.63 27.90
CA THR A 935 -69.94 34.40 29.04
C THR A 935 -70.85 33.22 28.79
N SER A 936 -71.16 32.45 29.82
CA SER A 936 -72.20 31.41 29.74
C SER A 936 -73.59 32.03 29.82
N ASN A 937 -74.53 31.50 29.04
CA ASN A 937 -75.95 31.83 29.22
C ASN A 937 -76.58 31.06 30.38
N THR A 938 -75.89 30.04 30.91
CA THR A 938 -76.29 29.30 32.11
C THR A 938 -75.51 29.79 33.33
N PRO A 939 -76.18 30.06 34.47
CA PRO A 939 -75.56 30.70 35.64
C PRO A 939 -74.59 29.78 36.41
N GLN A 940 -74.65 28.46 36.24
CA GLN A 940 -73.71 27.49 36.83
C GLN A 940 -73.32 26.43 35.80
N LEU A 941 -72.01 26.31 35.52
CA LEU A 941 -71.44 25.26 34.65
C LEU A 941 -71.12 24.04 35.52
N GLN A 942 -72.00 23.04 35.54
CA GLN A 942 -71.76 21.76 36.22
C GLN A 942 -71.12 20.75 35.26
N SER A 943 -70.30 19.85 35.80
CA SER A 943 -69.73 18.70 35.10
C SER A 943 -70.84 17.74 34.67
N GLN A 944 -71.06 17.59 33.37
CA GLN A 944 -71.99 16.61 32.79
C GLN A 944 -71.37 15.20 32.79
N LEU A 945 -70.05 15.09 33.01
CA LEU A 945 -69.29 13.82 33.03
C LEU A 945 -68.88 13.37 34.43
N GLN A 946 -69.62 13.76 35.47
CA GLN A 946 -69.29 13.40 36.85
C GLN A 946 -69.45 11.88 37.08
N GLU A 947 -68.39 11.26 37.63
CA GLU A 947 -68.32 9.81 37.95
C GLU A 947 -68.62 8.88 36.76
N VAL A 948 -68.22 9.28 35.55
CA VAL A 948 -68.38 8.46 34.34
C VAL A 948 -67.19 7.52 34.18
N VAL A 949 -67.45 6.23 33.98
CA VAL A 949 -66.41 5.25 33.62
C VAL A 949 -66.38 5.10 32.11
N LEU A 950 -65.24 5.38 31.49
CA LEU A 950 -65.02 5.19 30.06
C LEU A 950 -64.23 3.90 29.80
N GLN A 951 -64.83 2.99 29.03
CA GLN A 951 -64.14 1.84 28.45
C GLN A 951 -63.35 2.26 27.21
N THR A 952 -62.44 1.39 26.75
CA THR A 952 -61.65 1.63 25.55
C THR A 952 -62.53 1.92 24.33
N GLY A 953 -62.29 3.06 23.66
CA GLY A 953 -63.02 3.48 22.46
C GLY A 953 -64.38 4.13 22.71
N GLU A 954 -64.86 4.21 23.96
CA GLU A 954 -66.08 4.95 24.29
C GLU A 954 -65.84 6.47 24.25
N CYS A 955 -66.89 7.21 23.92
CA CYS A 955 -66.89 8.67 23.82
C CYS A 955 -67.89 9.28 24.79
N ALA A 956 -67.46 10.28 25.56
CA ALA A 956 -68.31 11.10 26.41
C ALA A 956 -68.30 12.56 25.93
N SER A 957 -69.48 13.14 25.72
CA SER A 957 -69.63 14.51 25.18
C SER A 957 -70.29 15.44 26.18
N GLU A 958 -69.83 16.70 26.26
CA GLU A 958 -70.49 17.79 26.98
C GLU A 958 -70.86 18.93 26.05
N CYS A 959 -71.91 19.69 26.42
CA CYS A 959 -72.37 20.84 25.66
C CYS A 959 -72.66 22.06 26.55
N PHE A 960 -72.10 23.22 26.22
CA PHE A 960 -72.23 24.47 26.97
C PHE A 960 -72.78 25.59 26.08
N CYS A 961 -73.83 26.30 26.52
CA CYS A 961 -74.42 27.44 25.79
C CYS A 961 -73.76 28.75 26.20
N LEU A 962 -73.11 29.39 25.25
CA LEU A 962 -72.23 30.55 25.44
C LEU A 962 -72.71 31.76 24.62
N ARG A 963 -72.30 32.96 25.04
CA ARG A 963 -72.54 34.23 24.34
C ARG A 963 -71.34 35.14 24.50
N CYS A 964 -71.01 35.86 23.42
CA CYS A 964 -70.01 36.92 23.48
C CYS A 964 -70.68 38.27 23.78
N PRO A 965 -70.38 38.92 24.92
CA PRO A 965 -70.94 40.24 25.23
C PRO A 965 -70.39 41.32 24.26
N PRO A 966 -71.14 42.42 24.04
CA PRO A 966 -70.65 43.54 23.23
C PRO A 966 -69.45 44.21 23.92
N GLN A 967 -68.26 44.04 23.36
CA GLN A 967 -67.02 44.65 23.85
C GLN A 967 -66.53 45.76 22.92
N THR A 968 -65.91 46.79 23.51
CA THR A 968 -65.40 48.01 22.86
C THR A 968 -64.03 47.83 22.17
N SER A 969 -63.47 46.62 22.10
CA SER A 969 -62.11 46.35 21.60
C SER A 969 -62.04 46.07 20.09
N ILE A 970 -60.97 46.55 19.45
CA ILE A 970 -60.76 46.64 17.99
C ILE A 970 -60.43 45.27 17.31
N ASN A 971 -60.16 44.20 18.07
CA ASN A 971 -59.72 42.91 17.52
C ASN A 971 -60.89 41.93 17.25
N ASN A 972 -60.90 41.32 16.06
CA ASN A 972 -61.93 40.38 15.62
C ASN A 972 -61.77 38.94 16.16
N THR A 973 -60.81 38.63 17.04
CA THR A 973 -60.62 37.28 17.62
C THR A 973 -60.48 37.30 19.14
N VAL A 974 -61.02 36.27 19.79
CA VAL A 974 -61.25 36.24 21.24
C VAL A 974 -60.90 34.86 21.81
N ALA A 975 -60.26 34.81 22.98
CA ALA A 975 -59.77 33.57 23.62
C ALA A 975 -60.85 32.87 24.46
N THR A 976 -61.14 31.59 24.21
CA THR A 976 -62.28 30.93 24.86
C THR A 976 -61.98 30.52 26.31
N GLY A 977 -60.84 29.87 26.58
CA GLY A 977 -60.49 29.39 27.92
C GLY A 977 -59.78 28.03 27.98
N GLN A 978 -59.98 27.29 29.06
CA GLN A 978 -59.42 25.94 29.29
C GLN A 978 -60.50 24.96 29.76
N TYR A 979 -60.30 23.68 29.46
CA TYR A 979 -61.13 22.55 29.86
C TYR A 979 -60.30 21.56 30.67
N LEU A 980 -60.69 21.29 31.92
CA LEU A 980 -59.91 20.48 32.86
C LEU A 980 -60.67 19.20 33.19
N ILE A 981 -59.97 18.07 33.14
CA ILE A 981 -60.53 16.72 33.34
C ILE A 981 -59.76 16.03 34.47
N SER A 982 -60.46 15.59 35.52
CA SER A 982 -59.87 14.82 36.62
C SER A 982 -60.23 13.34 36.47
N TRP A 983 -59.23 12.45 36.47
CA TRP A 983 -59.39 11.03 36.16
C TRP A 983 -58.40 10.13 36.92
N ARG A 984 -58.70 8.83 37.02
CA ARG A 984 -57.79 7.81 37.56
C ARG A 984 -57.98 6.43 36.92
N SER A 985 -56.90 5.65 36.89
CA SER A 985 -56.89 4.21 36.61
C SER A 985 -57.14 3.40 37.89
N PRO A 986 -57.74 2.19 37.84
CA PRO A 986 -57.80 1.27 38.99
C PRO A 986 -56.40 1.10 39.60
N ASP A 987 -56.27 1.37 40.90
CA ASP A 987 -55.02 1.31 41.70
C ASP A 987 -54.03 2.46 41.54
N SER A 988 -54.38 3.53 40.80
CA SER A 988 -53.57 4.76 40.67
C SER A 988 -54.14 5.96 41.46
N PRO A 989 -53.29 6.92 41.87
CA PRO A 989 -53.76 8.18 42.45
C PRO A 989 -54.54 9.04 41.43
N LEU A 990 -55.30 10.03 41.91
CA LEU A 990 -56.06 10.96 41.07
C LEU A 990 -55.13 11.86 40.24
N ILE A 991 -55.40 11.99 38.95
CA ILE A 991 -54.62 12.78 37.97
C ILE A 991 -55.52 13.83 37.31
N GLN A 992 -54.96 14.98 36.94
CA GLN A 992 -55.68 16.05 36.24
C GLN A 992 -55.03 16.35 34.89
N THR A 993 -55.82 16.35 33.82
CA THR A 993 -55.43 16.72 32.45
C THR A 993 -56.04 18.06 32.07
N ILE A 994 -55.25 18.96 31.48
CA ILE A 994 -55.68 20.31 31.06
C ILE A 994 -55.67 20.39 29.53
N VAL A 995 -56.78 20.82 28.94
CA VAL A 995 -56.97 21.01 27.50
C VAL A 995 -57.23 22.49 27.21
N SER A 996 -56.45 23.09 26.31
CA SER A 996 -56.65 24.50 25.93
C SER A 996 -57.75 24.63 24.87
N LEU A 997 -58.68 25.57 25.04
CA LEU A 997 -59.77 25.81 24.09
C LEU A 997 -59.33 26.72 22.93
N PRO A 998 -59.84 26.51 21.70
CA PRO A 998 -59.51 27.33 20.54
C PRO A 998 -60.03 28.78 20.65
N HIS A 999 -59.42 29.69 19.90
CA HIS A 999 -59.89 31.09 19.76
C HIS A 999 -61.06 31.19 18.76
N VAL A 1000 -61.96 32.16 18.98
CA VAL A 1000 -63.16 32.39 18.15
C VAL A 1000 -63.11 33.74 17.45
N VAL A 1001 -63.59 33.80 16.20
CA VAL A 1001 -63.68 35.04 15.40
C VAL A 1001 -65.06 35.70 15.56
N LEU A 1002 -65.10 37.02 15.79
CA LEU A 1002 -66.31 37.81 16.00
C LEU A 1002 -66.87 38.43 14.72
N GLU A 1003 -68.20 38.47 14.61
CA GLU A 1003 -68.95 39.14 13.54
C GLU A 1003 -69.93 40.19 14.11
N MET A 1004 -69.88 41.42 13.60
CA MET A 1004 -70.77 42.52 13.98
C MET A 1004 -71.95 42.61 13.01
N VAL A 1005 -73.18 42.65 13.53
CA VAL A 1005 -74.40 42.66 12.73
C VAL A 1005 -75.09 44.04 12.85
N PRO A 1006 -75.06 44.90 11.81
CA PRO A 1006 -75.59 46.27 11.85
C PRO A 1006 -77.13 46.34 11.88
N LEU A 1007 -77.82 45.42 11.21
CA LEU A 1007 -79.26 45.25 11.29
C LEU A 1007 -79.56 43.86 11.84
N TYR A 1008 -80.35 43.77 12.91
CA TYR A 1008 -80.90 42.49 13.33
C TYR A 1008 -82.31 42.34 12.81
N ILE A 1009 -82.62 41.17 12.26
CA ILE A 1009 -83.94 40.88 11.73
C ILE A 1009 -84.46 39.57 12.29
N HIS A 1010 -85.71 39.58 12.72
CA HIS A 1010 -86.45 38.39 13.04
C HIS A 1010 -87.87 38.49 12.47
N ALA A 1011 -88.55 37.36 12.35
CA ALA A 1011 -89.90 37.30 11.79
C ALA A 1011 -90.84 36.60 12.76
N ASP A 1012 -91.98 37.23 12.99
CA ASP A 1012 -93.14 36.61 13.62
C ASP A 1012 -94.00 35.99 12.52
N LEU A 1013 -94.00 34.65 12.49
CA LEU A 1013 -94.84 33.87 11.60
C LEU A 1013 -95.60 32.81 12.42
N PRO A 1014 -96.83 32.47 12.00
CA PRO A 1014 -97.53 31.32 12.54
C PRO A 1014 -96.72 30.02 12.35
N SER A 1015 -96.96 29.03 13.20
CA SER A 1015 -96.26 27.73 13.13
C SER A 1015 -96.57 26.93 11.87
N PHE A 1016 -97.66 27.24 11.14
CA PHE A 1016 -98.02 26.65 9.84
C PHE A 1016 -98.96 27.57 9.04
N GLY A 1017 -99.03 27.36 7.71
CA GLY A 1017 -100.04 27.97 6.82
C GLY A 1017 -101.08 26.97 6.28
N ARG A 1018 -102.11 27.45 5.58
CA ARG A 1018 -103.11 26.63 4.88
C ARG A 1018 -103.33 27.13 3.45
N VAL A 1019 -103.51 26.20 2.50
CA VAL A 1019 -103.73 26.54 1.09
C VAL A 1019 -104.99 27.39 0.93
N ARG A 1020 -104.85 28.52 0.24
CA ARG A 1020 -105.91 29.51 -0.03
C ARG A 1020 -106.47 30.24 1.20
N GLU A 1021 -105.69 30.36 2.27
CA GLU A 1021 -105.99 31.21 3.44
C GLU A 1021 -104.92 32.29 3.65
N SER A 1022 -105.26 33.44 4.25
CA SER A 1022 -104.29 34.50 4.52
C SER A 1022 -103.36 34.14 5.67
N LEU A 1023 -102.05 34.27 5.46
CA LEU A 1023 -100.94 34.06 6.40
C LEU A 1023 -100.22 35.41 6.66
N PRO A 1024 -100.55 36.12 7.75
CA PRO A 1024 -99.84 37.35 8.11
C PRO A 1024 -98.42 37.02 8.62
N VAL A 1025 -97.41 37.70 8.08
CA VAL A 1025 -96.01 37.64 8.52
C VAL A 1025 -95.55 39.05 8.86
N ARG A 1026 -95.04 39.23 10.08
CA ARG A 1026 -94.49 40.50 10.55
C ARG A 1026 -92.98 40.38 10.62
N TYR A 1027 -92.28 41.24 9.90
CA TYR A 1027 -90.83 41.38 9.99
C TYR A 1027 -90.48 42.53 10.91
N HIS A 1028 -89.57 42.25 11.83
CA HIS A 1028 -89.05 43.15 12.85
C HIS A 1028 -87.61 43.47 12.53
N ILE A 1029 -87.34 44.73 12.21
CA ILE A 1029 -86.04 45.18 11.71
C ILE A 1029 -85.45 46.17 12.70
N GLU A 1030 -84.49 45.71 13.49
CA GLU A 1030 -83.84 46.47 14.53
C GLU A 1030 -82.54 47.10 14.00
N ASN A 1031 -82.44 48.42 14.09
CA ASN A 1031 -81.20 49.13 13.79
C ASN A 1031 -80.26 49.09 15.00
N ARG A 1032 -79.27 48.19 14.97
CA ARG A 1032 -78.25 48.06 16.02
C ARG A 1032 -77.08 49.04 15.88
N THR A 1033 -77.15 49.95 14.90
CA THR A 1033 -76.14 50.99 14.72
C THR A 1033 -76.53 52.29 15.42
N ALA A 1034 -75.53 53.09 15.80
CA ALA A 1034 -75.73 54.43 16.36
C ALA A 1034 -76.15 55.49 15.32
N LEU A 1035 -76.35 55.12 14.05
CA LEU A 1035 -76.68 56.03 12.95
C LEU A 1035 -78.03 55.68 12.33
N VAL A 1036 -78.75 56.68 11.80
CA VAL A 1036 -79.98 56.44 11.02
C VAL A 1036 -79.61 55.62 9.78
N GLN A 1037 -80.23 54.46 9.63
CA GLN A 1037 -80.01 53.57 8.49
C GLN A 1037 -81.09 53.78 7.43
N GLU A 1038 -80.66 53.94 6.18
CA GLU A 1038 -81.55 53.90 5.04
C GLU A 1038 -81.62 52.45 4.58
N VAL A 1039 -82.84 51.92 4.47
CA VAL A 1039 -83.10 50.52 4.20
C VAL A 1039 -83.97 50.43 2.96
N GLU A 1040 -83.46 49.73 1.96
CA GLU A 1040 -84.20 49.36 0.76
C GLU A 1040 -84.62 47.90 0.89
N MET A 1041 -85.92 47.65 0.80
CA MET A 1041 -86.49 46.33 0.97
C MET A 1041 -87.25 45.93 -0.29
N ALA A 1042 -87.05 44.71 -0.74
CA ALA A 1042 -87.79 44.12 -1.84
C ALA A 1042 -88.20 42.69 -1.49
N VAL A 1043 -89.46 42.34 -1.72
CA VAL A 1043 -89.95 40.97 -1.58
C VAL A 1043 -89.96 40.30 -2.95
N GLU A 1044 -89.19 39.23 -3.08
CA GLU A 1044 -89.18 38.41 -4.29
C GLU A 1044 -90.43 37.53 -4.37
N PRO A 1045 -91.02 37.37 -5.57
CA PRO A 1045 -92.17 36.50 -5.76
C PRO A 1045 -91.78 35.04 -5.48
N SER A 1046 -92.71 34.28 -4.91
CA SER A 1046 -92.60 32.84 -4.72
C SER A 1046 -93.76 32.16 -5.45
N ASP A 1047 -93.48 31.12 -6.23
CA ASP A 1047 -94.51 30.39 -6.97
C ASP A 1047 -95.53 29.71 -6.03
N ALA A 1048 -95.14 29.47 -4.78
CA ALA A 1048 -95.98 28.86 -3.76
C ALA A 1048 -96.86 29.86 -3.01
N PHE A 1049 -96.65 31.17 -3.15
CA PHE A 1049 -97.39 32.20 -2.40
C PHE A 1049 -97.69 33.43 -3.25
N MET A 1050 -98.96 33.85 -3.28
CA MET A 1050 -99.27 35.24 -3.60
C MET A 1050 -99.06 36.09 -2.34
N PHE A 1051 -98.82 37.40 -2.48
CA PHE A 1051 -98.75 38.27 -1.31
C PHE A 1051 -99.37 39.64 -1.53
N SER A 1052 -99.83 40.25 -0.44
CA SER A 1052 -100.26 41.64 -0.36
C SER A 1052 -99.37 42.40 0.62
N GLY A 1053 -98.80 43.51 0.17
CA GLY A 1053 -97.85 44.36 0.90
C GLY A 1053 -96.97 45.16 -0.05
N LEU A 1054 -96.08 46.00 0.51
CA LEU A 1054 -95.14 46.80 -0.29
C LEU A 1054 -94.09 45.89 -0.93
N LYS A 1055 -94.25 45.58 -2.22
CA LYS A 1055 -93.30 44.75 -2.97
C LYS A 1055 -91.89 45.32 -2.97
N GLN A 1056 -91.75 46.64 -3.07
CA GLN A 1056 -90.49 47.35 -2.93
C GLN A 1056 -90.72 48.66 -2.16
N VAL A 1057 -89.91 48.91 -1.13
CA VAL A 1057 -89.99 50.11 -0.29
C VAL A 1057 -88.60 50.58 0.10
N ARG A 1058 -88.42 51.91 0.17
CA ARG A 1058 -87.24 52.54 0.75
C ARG A 1058 -87.69 53.37 1.95
N LEU A 1059 -87.10 53.08 3.11
CA LEU A 1059 -87.46 53.72 4.39
C LEU A 1059 -86.22 54.01 5.22
N ARG A 1060 -86.36 54.81 6.28
CA ARG A 1060 -85.26 55.17 7.20
C ARG A 1060 -85.61 54.72 8.61
N ILE A 1061 -84.71 53.95 9.23
CA ILE A 1061 -84.85 53.44 10.60
C ILE A 1061 -83.89 54.22 11.52
N LEU A 1062 -84.41 54.80 12.60
CA LEU A 1062 -83.61 55.58 13.56
C LEU A 1062 -82.62 54.68 14.33
N PRO A 1063 -81.53 55.22 14.90
CA PRO A 1063 -80.59 54.45 15.72
C PRO A 1063 -81.30 53.72 16.85
N SER A 1064 -80.94 52.47 17.10
CA SER A 1064 -81.49 51.63 18.19
C SER A 1064 -83.02 51.52 18.21
N SER A 1065 -83.66 51.82 17.09
CA SER A 1065 -85.11 51.69 16.92
C SER A 1065 -85.43 50.51 16.03
N GLU A 1066 -86.65 50.02 16.18
CA GLU A 1066 -87.20 48.92 15.41
C GLU A 1066 -88.26 49.42 14.45
N GLN A 1067 -88.25 48.90 13.22
CA GLN A 1067 -89.28 49.13 12.23
C GLN A 1067 -90.00 47.83 11.90
N GLU A 1068 -91.33 47.86 12.00
CA GLU A 1068 -92.18 46.73 11.65
C GLU A 1068 -92.67 46.82 10.20
N MET A 1069 -92.70 45.68 9.52
CA MET A 1069 -93.26 45.51 8.19
C MET A 1069 -94.21 44.30 8.14
N LEU A 1070 -95.48 44.55 7.85
CA LEU A 1070 -96.51 43.51 7.75
C LEU A 1070 -96.76 43.10 6.29
N TYR A 1071 -96.66 41.80 6.02
CA TYR A 1071 -97.00 41.19 4.74
C TYR A 1071 -98.05 40.10 4.94
N ASN A 1072 -99.10 40.10 4.12
CA ASN A 1072 -100.10 39.04 4.10
C ASN A 1072 -99.81 38.09 2.94
N TYR A 1073 -99.29 36.90 3.25
CA TYR A 1073 -99.02 35.86 2.28
C TYR A 1073 -100.25 34.97 2.08
N TYR A 1074 -100.42 34.44 0.88
CA TYR A 1074 -101.56 33.61 0.49
C TYR A 1074 -101.03 32.33 -0.17
N PRO A 1075 -100.94 31.22 0.58
CA PRO A 1075 -100.31 29.99 0.10
C PRO A 1075 -101.14 29.32 -1.00
N LEU A 1076 -100.48 28.93 -2.09
CA LEU A 1076 -101.08 28.25 -3.24
C LEU A 1076 -100.83 26.74 -3.22
N MET A 1077 -99.75 26.30 -2.57
CA MET A 1077 -99.28 24.91 -2.58
C MET A 1077 -99.17 24.36 -1.14
N ALA A 1078 -99.48 23.07 -0.96
CA ALA A 1078 -99.32 22.37 0.31
C ALA A 1078 -97.91 21.75 0.46
N GLY A 1079 -97.51 21.40 1.69
CA GLY A 1079 -96.19 20.85 2.03
C GLY A 1079 -95.24 21.89 2.64
N TYR A 1080 -93.97 21.52 2.84
CA TYR A 1080 -92.93 22.46 3.27
C TYR A 1080 -92.59 23.42 2.11
N GLN A 1081 -93.15 24.63 2.17
CA GLN A 1081 -93.00 25.63 1.12
C GLN A 1081 -92.01 26.72 1.53
N THR A 1082 -91.29 27.22 0.53
CA THR A 1082 -90.34 28.31 0.70
C THR A 1082 -91.11 29.63 0.79
N LEU A 1083 -90.90 30.36 1.89
CA LEU A 1083 -91.52 31.67 2.10
C LEU A 1083 -91.00 32.68 1.04
N PRO A 1084 -91.81 33.67 0.62
CA PRO A 1084 -91.33 34.78 -0.20
C PRO A 1084 -90.09 35.43 0.42
N GLN A 1085 -89.02 35.58 -0.37
CA GLN A 1085 -87.74 36.04 0.17
C GLN A 1085 -87.75 37.56 0.33
N LEU A 1086 -87.46 38.01 1.55
CA LEU A 1086 -87.23 39.41 1.85
C LEU A 1086 -85.77 39.76 1.62
N ASN A 1087 -85.49 40.56 0.59
CA ASN A 1087 -84.17 41.09 0.32
C ASN A 1087 -84.06 42.51 0.90
N ILE A 1088 -83.02 42.74 1.69
CA ILE A 1088 -82.77 44.01 2.37
C ILE A 1088 -81.40 44.52 1.96
N SER A 1089 -81.35 45.63 1.24
CA SER A 1089 -80.12 46.36 0.94
C SER A 1089 -79.97 47.58 1.86
N LEU A 1090 -78.74 47.77 2.34
CA LEU A 1090 -78.33 48.96 3.10
C LEU A 1090 -77.45 49.83 2.19
N PRO A 1091 -77.97 50.90 1.57
CA PRO A 1091 -77.18 51.76 0.69
C PRO A 1091 -75.96 52.39 1.39
N ARG A 1092 -76.04 52.61 2.71
CA ARG A 1092 -74.94 53.16 3.52
C ARG A 1092 -73.90 52.12 3.94
N CYS A 1093 -74.23 50.83 3.83
CA CYS A 1093 -73.36 49.72 4.21
C CYS A 1093 -73.31 48.67 3.07
N PRO A 1094 -72.75 49.02 1.88
CA PRO A 1094 -72.78 48.15 0.70
C PRO A 1094 -72.02 46.82 0.89
N ASN A 1095 -71.08 46.77 1.85
CA ASN A 1095 -70.31 45.58 2.18
C ASN A 1095 -71.03 44.60 3.11
N PHE A 1096 -72.20 44.97 3.66
CA PHE A 1096 -72.98 44.07 4.50
C PHE A 1096 -73.83 43.14 3.63
N GLY A 1097 -73.42 41.87 3.56
CA GLY A 1097 -74.03 40.90 2.65
C GLY A 1097 -75.47 40.53 3.04
N THR A 1098 -76.39 40.62 2.07
CA THR A 1098 -77.79 40.19 2.21
C THR A 1098 -77.94 38.76 2.72
N GLN A 1099 -76.94 37.89 2.49
CA GLN A 1099 -76.93 36.49 2.96
C GLN A 1099 -76.77 36.34 4.48
N ALA A 1100 -76.08 37.25 5.16
CA ALA A 1100 -75.89 37.18 6.61
C ALA A 1100 -77.21 37.35 7.37
N LEU A 1101 -78.07 38.26 6.88
CA LEU A 1101 -79.42 38.48 7.42
C LEU A 1101 -80.36 37.29 7.20
N LYS A 1102 -80.21 36.57 6.07
CA LYS A 1102 -81.03 35.38 5.75
C LYS A 1102 -80.88 34.24 6.77
N ARG A 1103 -79.78 34.19 7.54
CA ARG A 1103 -79.56 33.17 8.58
C ARG A 1103 -80.50 33.33 9.79
N PHE A 1104 -80.94 34.55 10.06
CA PHE A 1104 -81.83 34.88 11.17
C PHE A 1104 -83.32 34.65 10.83
N LEU A 1105 -83.65 34.57 9.54
CA LEU A 1105 -85.02 34.35 9.07
C LEU A 1105 -85.29 32.87 8.76
N PRO A 1106 -86.50 32.37 9.02
CA PRO A 1106 -86.90 31.05 8.57
C PRO A 1106 -87.12 31.06 7.05
N GLN A 1107 -86.55 30.08 6.38
CA GLN A 1107 -86.64 29.98 4.91
C GLN A 1107 -87.86 29.20 4.44
N ARG A 1108 -88.40 28.33 5.28
CA ARG A 1108 -89.49 27.41 4.95
C ARG A 1108 -90.54 27.37 6.04
N ILE A 1109 -91.79 27.20 5.63
CA ILE A 1109 -92.92 26.95 6.51
C ILE A 1109 -93.72 25.76 5.99
N PHE A 1110 -94.32 24.97 6.88
CA PHE A 1110 -95.24 23.92 6.47
C PHE A 1110 -96.63 24.50 6.16
N VAL A 1111 -97.14 24.23 4.95
CA VAL A 1111 -98.47 24.63 4.49
C VAL A 1111 -99.37 23.41 4.38
N LYS A 1112 -100.51 23.40 5.07
CA LYS A 1112 -101.48 22.30 5.06
C LYS A 1112 -102.39 22.37 3.81
N PRO A 1113 -102.74 21.24 3.18
CA PRO A 1113 -103.65 21.22 2.02
C PRO A 1113 -105.10 21.59 2.39
N GLN A 1114 -105.87 22.05 1.42
CA GLN A 1114 -107.31 22.28 1.57
C GLN A 1114 -108.04 20.93 1.42
N GLY A 1115 -108.78 20.48 2.43
CA GLY A 1115 -109.46 19.19 2.39
C GLY A 1115 -110.54 19.13 1.30
N ARG A 1116 -110.66 18.00 0.58
CA ARG A 1116 -111.77 17.76 -0.38
C ARG A 1116 -113.08 17.56 0.38
N GLN A 1117 -114.13 18.27 -0.02
CA GLN A 1117 -115.51 17.88 0.31
C GLN A 1117 -115.85 16.59 -0.45
N LEU A 1118 -116.53 15.67 0.22
CA LEU A 1118 -116.93 14.34 -0.29
C LEU A 1118 -118.02 14.51 -1.33
N ASP A 1119 -117.67 14.45 -2.61
CA ASP A 1119 -118.46 13.88 -3.73
C ASP A 1119 -117.87 14.39 -5.05
N ASP A 1120 -117.03 13.57 -5.70
CA ASP A 1120 -116.99 13.48 -7.16
C ASP A 1120 -116.08 12.31 -7.59
N ALA A 1121 -116.72 11.34 -8.23
CA ALA A 1121 -116.12 10.13 -8.80
C ALA A 1121 -115.62 10.41 -10.21
N SER A 1122 -114.31 10.27 -10.44
CA SER A 1122 -113.65 9.96 -11.73
C SER A 1122 -112.14 10.24 -11.61
N ILE A 1123 -111.22 9.63 -12.34
CA ILE A 1123 -111.17 8.49 -13.26
C ILE A 1123 -109.69 8.07 -13.28
N ALA A 1124 -109.47 6.83 -13.69
CA ALA A 1124 -108.23 6.08 -13.78
C ALA A 1124 -107.08 6.67 -14.64
N ALA A 1125 -105.89 6.12 -14.36
CA ALA A 1125 -104.69 5.98 -15.19
C ALA A 1125 -103.73 7.19 -15.31
N ALA A 1126 -102.73 7.23 -14.43
CA ALA A 1126 -101.34 6.82 -14.68
C ALA A 1126 -100.51 6.96 -13.40
#